data_AF-A0AA88WYA7-F1
#
_entry.id   AF-A0AA88WYA7-F1
#
_cell.length_a   1.000
_cell.length_b   1.000
_cell.length_c   1.000
_cell.angle_alpha   90.00
_cell.angle_beta   90.00
_cell.angle_gamma   90.00
#
_symmetry.space_group_name_H-M   'P 1'
#
loop_
_entity.id
_entity.type
_entity.pdbx_description
1 polymer ?
#
loop_
_entity_poly.entity_id
_entity_poly.type
_entity_poly.pdbx_seq_one_letter_code
_entity_poly.pdbx_strand_id
1 'polypeptide(L)'
;MITIIRLRQAFLDTSLHCSMTSNSSKLFFFSIVEVYCLHIFFQCLVNPLKPQYDGGIVVNPQLNSGLKGWSTFGHSLIEKRVSKSGNQYVVAHHRKRPHDSLSQKFHLEEGKIYTFSVIVFLAAWLQVSHGNAEVAAMFKTPAGVKNAGWVIAKHDCWSMLKGGLTVTDSGPAQLYFESKNTLVEIWADSISLQPFTQEQWRSHQDISTEKYRMRKIKIRAIDAQGNPLTKAKVSIKQRKRNFPFGCAMNQNILSNKAFQDWFTSRFKVTTFENEMKWYSTEKSPGKENYSIPDAMLQFAQKHHIAVRGHNVVWDDPKHQQHWVKSLPPSLLSFAVQKRIKSVVQRYKGQVIAWDVNNENLHFSFYESKLGRNASAVFYRKARRLDKKATLFLNEYNTIEEVSDGSTMPDKYLAKIREIRSTGYKGPLAIGLEGHFNVPNLPYMRAAIDKLAKARLPIWLTELDVSSSPNQAMYLEEIIREAYAHPAVKGIVMWASWRPEGCYQMCLTDNQFKNLPTGDVVDKFIAEWSHKGLLGVTDTAGFFDSSLFHGEYEVKISHPNIGNTTLIQLFEVASSASSQQTLHVKCSEEPQRDQYGGGIIENPNFDYGTKGWTAFGKGVLQERTAENGNSFIVMHNRTQPLDSLSQRVQLKKGKLYAFSAWVQISEGRETVAVVFKTSRGELVPGGRVIAKQGCWSLLKGGMVGNISSPVDMLFESKNTAIQIWIDNVSLQPFTKKQWRSHQDKSISKVRKKKLSFQVCHANRTAVGGASVTIKQARSGFPFGCAMTRNILKSDAYQKWFASRFSITTFRNEMKWYSTETEQGHENYTIPDAMVKFAKQNDISVRGHNIFWDNPEFQPQWVKALSAMELKKAAAERINSVVSRYRGKLIAWDVVNENLHFSFFEDKLDKNASEIFYSTAYHLDPRTTMFLNEYNTIEYSGDETASPEKYIEKLEKIKSYPGNAGMLAGIGLQSHFGSGQPNIAYMRVALDILGATGLPIWLTEVDVQKDPNQIQYLEEILREGYSHPAVQGIVIWSGPAIDGCGVMCLTEYNYKNTPTGDLVDKLIKEWKSGNQEITADSEGFFDISLFYGEYIATVTDAETNSSTSIRFDVAKNIPSETVHIRIGV
;
A
#
# COMPACT_ATOMS: atom_id res chain seq x y z
N MET A 1 -17.83 -15.30 32.06
CA MET A 1 -17.86 -15.28 30.58
C MET A 1 -19.30 -15.14 30.04
N ILE A 2 -20.15 -14.26 30.63
CA ILE A 2 -21.59 -14.19 30.30
C ILE A 2 -22.02 -12.76 29.88
N THR A 3 -21.36 -11.72 30.39
CA THR A 3 -21.71 -10.30 30.16
C THR A 3 -21.62 -9.84 28.70
N ILE A 4 -20.86 -10.53 27.85
CA ILE A 4 -20.58 -10.14 26.45
C ILE A 4 -21.80 -10.31 25.53
N ILE A 5 -22.82 -11.07 25.94
CA ILE A 5 -23.96 -11.41 25.06
C ILE A 5 -25.01 -10.28 24.96
N ARG A 6 -25.22 -9.47 26.01
CA ARG A 6 -26.31 -8.45 26.03
C ARG A 6 -26.03 -7.19 25.21
N LEU A 7 -24.79 -6.87 24.86
CA LEU A 7 -24.45 -5.65 24.10
C LEU A 7 -24.61 -5.78 22.57
N ARG A 8 -24.91 -6.96 22.03
CA ARG A 8 -25.12 -7.16 20.58
C ARG A 8 -26.51 -6.78 20.07
N GLN A 9 -27.51 -6.61 20.95
CA GLN A 9 -28.89 -6.38 20.53
C GLN A 9 -29.18 -4.91 20.15
N ALA A 10 -28.46 -3.94 20.73
CA ALA A 10 -28.83 -2.52 20.71
C ALA A 10 -28.43 -1.73 19.45
N PHE A 11 -27.78 -2.38 18.48
CA PHE A 11 -27.14 -1.77 17.31
C PHE A 11 -27.97 -1.85 16.00
N LEU A 12 -29.24 -2.28 16.06
CA LEU A 12 -30.08 -2.51 14.88
C LEU A 12 -31.11 -1.40 14.58
N ASP A 13 -31.36 -0.49 15.53
CA ASP A 13 -32.54 0.41 15.50
C ASP A 13 -32.23 1.89 15.20
N THR A 14 -31.04 2.24 14.73
CA THR A 14 -30.67 3.64 14.38
C THR A 14 -30.68 3.87 12.87
N SER A 15 -31.86 4.19 12.33
CA SER A 15 -32.09 4.42 10.89
C SER A 15 -31.62 5.80 10.41
N LEU A 16 -30.37 5.90 9.96
CA LEU A 16 -29.88 7.11 9.29
C LEU A 16 -30.71 7.47 8.04
N HIS A 17 -31.20 8.71 8.03
CA HIS A 17 -31.86 9.33 6.89
C HIS A 17 -30.84 10.15 6.09
N CYS A 18 -30.52 9.69 4.88
CA CYS A 18 -29.96 10.56 3.85
C CYS A 18 -31.11 11.06 2.98
N SER A 19 -31.57 12.29 3.19
CA SER A 19 -32.48 12.97 2.26
C SER A 19 -31.66 13.70 1.20
N MET A 20 -31.73 13.25 -0.06
CA MET A 20 -31.15 14.00 -1.18
C MET A 20 -32.14 15.05 -1.68
N THR A 21 -31.96 16.30 -1.28
CA THR A 21 -32.70 17.43 -1.86
C THR A 21 -32.14 17.76 -3.23
N SER A 22 -32.94 17.58 -4.28
CA SER A 22 -32.54 17.85 -5.65
C SER A 22 -32.35 19.35 -5.91
N ASN A 23 -31.15 19.75 -6.35
CA ASN A 23 -31.04 20.89 -7.25
C ASN A 23 -29.81 20.79 -8.17
N SER A 24 -29.86 21.46 -9.31
CA SER A 24 -29.07 21.09 -10.51
C SER A 24 -27.67 21.69 -10.56
N SER A 25 -26.66 20.82 -10.73
CA SER A 25 -25.41 21.10 -11.49
C SER A 25 -24.78 19.79 -11.96
N LYS A 26 -24.26 19.75 -13.19
CA LYS A 26 -23.78 18.50 -13.83
C LYS A 26 -22.29 18.23 -13.55
N LEU A 27 -21.88 16.98 -13.79
CA LEU A 27 -20.51 16.51 -14.04
C LEU A 27 -19.45 16.47 -12.90
N PHE A 28 -19.74 16.97 -11.69
CA PHE A 28 -18.87 16.74 -10.52
C PHE A 28 -19.60 15.97 -9.41
N PHE A 29 -19.40 14.65 -9.29
CA PHE A 29 -19.45 13.87 -8.01
C PHE A 29 -19.22 12.36 -8.23
N PHE A 30 -17.96 11.93 -8.44
CA PHE A 30 -17.60 10.48 -8.46
C PHE A 30 -16.42 10.10 -7.54
N SER A 31 -15.72 11.04 -6.91
CA SER A 31 -14.36 10.81 -6.36
C SER A 31 -14.25 10.64 -4.83
N ILE A 32 -15.37 10.56 -4.08
CA ILE A 32 -15.35 10.65 -2.60
C ILE A 32 -15.66 9.34 -1.85
N VAL A 33 -16.36 8.37 -2.46
CA VAL A 33 -16.98 7.25 -1.71
C VAL A 33 -16.09 6.00 -1.57
N GLU A 34 -15.05 5.82 -2.39
CA GLU A 34 -14.29 4.55 -2.48
C GLU A 34 -13.30 4.24 -1.32
N VAL A 35 -13.03 5.17 -0.38
CA VAL A 35 -11.97 4.96 0.63
C VAL A 35 -12.50 4.52 2.00
N TYR A 36 -13.67 5.00 2.41
CA TYR A 36 -14.19 4.73 3.77
C TYR A 36 -14.83 3.35 3.94
N CYS A 37 -15.06 2.64 2.84
CA CYS A 37 -15.79 1.38 2.86
C CYS A 37 -14.97 0.28 2.16
N LEU A 38 -14.19 -0.46 2.95
CA LEU A 38 -13.48 -1.69 2.52
C LEU A 38 -13.34 -2.71 3.68
N HIS A 39 -14.19 -2.53 4.70
CA HIS A 39 -14.13 -3.22 5.99
C HIS A 39 -15.43 -3.93 6.40
N ILE A 40 -16.50 -3.90 5.59
CA ILE A 40 -17.72 -4.67 5.86
C ILE A 40 -17.51 -6.14 5.47
N PHE A 41 -17.04 -6.94 6.43
CA PHE A 41 -16.61 -8.34 6.27
C PHE A 41 -17.75 -9.37 6.22
N PHE A 42 -18.91 -9.02 5.69
CA PHE A 42 -20.09 -9.89 5.72
C PHE A 42 -20.43 -10.49 4.35
N GLN A 43 -20.76 -11.79 4.34
CA GLN A 43 -21.26 -12.51 3.16
C GLN A 43 -22.78 -12.31 2.99
N CYS A 44 -23.48 -11.92 4.06
CA CYS A 44 -24.89 -11.54 4.13
C CYS A 44 -25.10 -10.66 5.39
N LEU A 45 -26.11 -9.78 5.40
CA LEU A 45 -26.39 -8.83 6.50
C LEU A 45 -27.70 -9.15 7.24
N VAL A 46 -27.85 -8.69 8.48
CA VAL A 46 -29.10 -8.88 9.28
C VAL A 46 -30.27 -8.07 8.69
N ASN A 47 -30.00 -6.81 8.33
CA ASN A 47 -30.89 -5.95 7.54
C ASN A 47 -30.18 -5.63 6.21
N PRO A 48 -30.90 -5.42 5.10
CA PRO A 48 -30.31 -5.00 3.84
C PRO A 48 -29.86 -3.53 3.92
N LEU A 49 -29.02 -3.10 2.96
CA LEU A 49 -28.71 -1.67 2.79
C LEU A 49 -29.70 -1.06 1.78
N LYS A 50 -30.17 0.17 2.06
CA LYS A 50 -31.05 0.96 1.18
C LYS A 50 -30.57 0.92 -0.30
N PRO A 51 -31.49 0.92 -1.27
CA PRO A 51 -31.14 0.90 -2.69
C PRO A 51 -30.37 2.17 -3.07
N GLN A 52 -29.38 2.06 -3.96
CA GLN A 52 -28.69 3.23 -4.48
C GLN A 52 -29.42 3.87 -5.67
N TYR A 53 -29.04 5.10 -6.00
CA TYR A 53 -29.68 5.93 -7.03
C TYR A 53 -31.21 6.04 -6.83
N ASP A 54 -31.65 5.94 -5.56
CA ASP A 54 -33.06 5.82 -5.12
C ASP A 54 -33.86 4.70 -5.82
N GLY A 55 -33.17 3.68 -6.34
CA GLY A 55 -33.69 2.57 -7.15
C GLY A 55 -33.15 2.54 -8.57
N GLY A 56 -32.59 3.64 -9.08
CA GLY A 56 -32.31 3.82 -10.50
C GLY A 56 -33.61 3.86 -11.29
N ILE A 57 -33.85 2.89 -12.18
CA ILE A 57 -35.15 2.72 -12.84
C ILE A 57 -36.13 1.82 -12.07
N VAL A 58 -35.75 1.28 -10.91
CA VAL A 58 -36.62 0.42 -10.10
C VAL A 58 -37.69 1.26 -9.39
N VAL A 59 -38.96 1.02 -9.72
CA VAL A 59 -40.12 1.62 -9.07
C VAL A 59 -40.30 1.00 -7.69
N ASN A 60 -40.46 1.87 -6.67
CA ASN A 60 -40.78 1.48 -5.29
C ASN A 60 -39.80 0.41 -4.70
N PRO A 61 -38.48 0.67 -4.70
CA PRO A 61 -37.46 -0.32 -4.36
C PRO A 61 -37.33 -0.61 -2.85
N GLN A 62 -37.89 0.25 -2.00
CA GLN A 62 -38.00 0.10 -0.54
C GLN A 62 -39.42 -0.31 -0.10
N LEU A 63 -40.32 -0.55 -1.06
CA LEU A 63 -41.72 -0.97 -0.84
C LEU A 63 -42.59 -0.04 0.02
N ASN A 64 -42.14 1.20 0.23
CA ASN A 64 -42.87 2.25 0.94
C ASN A 64 -44.28 2.45 0.39
N SER A 65 -44.50 2.30 -0.93
CA SER A 65 -45.81 2.35 -1.60
C SER A 65 -46.49 0.97 -1.74
N GLY A 66 -46.31 0.08 -0.77
CA GLY A 66 -46.84 -1.29 -0.84
C GLY A 66 -46.17 -2.09 -1.95
N LEU A 67 -46.95 -2.86 -2.72
CA LEU A 67 -46.50 -3.57 -3.92
C LEU A 67 -46.57 -2.75 -5.22
N LYS A 68 -46.82 -1.43 -5.16
CA LYS A 68 -46.91 -0.58 -6.37
C LYS A 68 -45.65 -0.75 -7.23
N GLY A 69 -45.81 -1.13 -8.50
CA GLY A 69 -44.70 -1.41 -9.43
C GLY A 69 -44.18 -2.86 -9.43
N TRP A 70 -44.59 -3.71 -8.47
CA TRP A 70 -44.22 -5.13 -8.41
C TRP A 70 -45.40 -6.02 -8.81
N SER A 71 -45.09 -7.16 -9.44
CA SER A 71 -46.07 -8.10 -9.99
C SER A 71 -45.58 -9.54 -9.93
N THR A 72 -46.49 -10.51 -9.88
CA THR A 72 -46.18 -11.95 -9.93
C THR A 72 -45.56 -12.34 -11.27
N PHE A 73 -44.57 -13.23 -11.23
CA PHE A 73 -44.05 -13.97 -12.38
C PHE A 73 -44.40 -15.45 -12.22
N GLY A 74 -44.77 -16.09 -13.32
CA GLY A 74 -45.24 -17.47 -13.32
C GLY A 74 -46.47 -17.66 -12.43
N HIS A 75 -46.47 -18.71 -11.61
CA HIS A 75 -47.57 -19.09 -10.70
C HIS A 75 -47.31 -18.72 -9.24
N SER A 76 -46.32 -17.86 -8.98
CA SER A 76 -46.09 -17.33 -7.62
C SER A 76 -47.24 -16.44 -7.16
N LEU A 77 -47.39 -16.34 -5.84
CA LEU A 77 -48.06 -15.22 -5.20
C LEU A 77 -47.00 -14.27 -4.64
N ILE A 78 -47.28 -12.97 -4.66
CA ILE A 78 -46.42 -11.97 -4.00
C ILE A 78 -47.17 -11.21 -2.90
N GLU A 79 -46.49 -11.00 -1.78
CA GLU A 79 -46.97 -10.14 -0.70
C GLU A 79 -45.82 -9.28 -0.14
N LYS A 80 -46.18 -8.15 0.48
CA LYS A 80 -45.26 -7.32 1.23
C LYS A 80 -45.26 -7.79 2.68
N ARG A 81 -44.12 -8.28 3.17
CA ARG A 81 -43.90 -8.57 4.59
C ARG A 81 -43.06 -7.48 5.25
N VAL A 82 -43.08 -7.45 6.58
CA VAL A 82 -42.26 -6.57 7.41
C VAL A 82 -41.52 -7.44 8.43
N SER A 83 -40.22 -7.24 8.54
CA SER A 83 -39.36 -7.98 9.47
C SER A 83 -39.52 -7.48 10.91
N LYS A 84 -38.98 -8.24 11.88
CA LYS A 84 -38.94 -7.84 13.30
C LYS A 84 -38.18 -6.53 13.57
N SER A 85 -37.32 -6.11 12.64
CA SER A 85 -36.56 -4.86 12.64
C SER A 85 -37.23 -3.73 11.82
N GLY A 86 -38.49 -3.89 11.43
CA GLY A 86 -39.24 -2.90 10.64
C GLY A 86 -38.87 -2.83 9.15
N ASN A 87 -37.84 -3.57 8.69
CA ASN A 87 -37.47 -3.60 7.28
C ASN A 87 -38.60 -4.22 6.45
N GLN A 88 -38.99 -3.54 5.38
CA GLN A 88 -40.09 -3.93 4.50
C GLN A 88 -39.52 -4.70 3.31
N TYR A 89 -40.14 -5.82 2.91
CA TYR A 89 -39.61 -6.65 1.83
C TYR A 89 -40.73 -7.37 1.07
N VAL A 90 -40.47 -7.74 -0.20
CA VAL A 90 -41.42 -8.46 -1.04
C VAL A 90 -41.05 -9.94 -1.03
N VAL A 91 -42.04 -10.78 -0.80
CA VAL A 91 -41.91 -12.24 -0.79
C VAL A 91 -42.62 -12.81 -2.00
N ALA A 92 -41.94 -13.66 -2.75
CA ALA A 92 -42.56 -14.58 -3.70
C ALA A 92 -42.69 -15.97 -3.09
N HIS A 93 -43.93 -16.39 -2.85
CA HIS A 93 -44.31 -17.65 -2.21
C HIS A 93 -45.16 -18.52 -3.11
N HIS A 94 -45.44 -19.75 -2.65
CA HIS A 94 -46.24 -20.75 -3.38
C HIS A 94 -45.68 -21.10 -4.78
N ARG A 95 -44.34 -21.03 -4.90
CA ARG A 95 -43.57 -21.28 -6.13
C ARG A 95 -43.67 -22.75 -6.54
N LYS A 96 -44.08 -23.02 -7.78
CA LYS A 96 -44.21 -24.37 -8.36
C LYS A 96 -43.10 -24.68 -9.39
N ARG A 97 -42.54 -23.65 -10.01
CA ARG A 97 -41.47 -23.70 -11.02
C ARG A 97 -40.30 -22.81 -10.61
N PRO A 98 -39.06 -23.06 -11.08
CA PRO A 98 -37.89 -22.27 -10.68
C PRO A 98 -38.04 -20.75 -10.89
N HIS A 99 -38.68 -20.35 -12.00
CA HIS A 99 -38.93 -18.96 -12.36
C HIS A 99 -40.13 -18.31 -11.65
N ASP A 100 -40.97 -19.05 -10.93
CA ASP A 100 -42.11 -18.45 -10.21
C ASP A 100 -41.54 -17.49 -9.15
N SER A 101 -41.83 -16.20 -9.26
CA SER A 101 -41.10 -15.17 -8.52
C SER A 101 -41.78 -13.80 -8.52
N LEU A 102 -41.22 -12.84 -7.78
CA LEU A 102 -41.56 -11.42 -7.90
C LEU A 102 -40.92 -10.84 -9.17
N SER A 103 -41.58 -9.84 -9.77
CA SER A 103 -41.10 -9.20 -10.99
C SER A 103 -41.49 -7.73 -11.15
N GLN A 104 -40.71 -7.01 -11.95
CA GLN A 104 -41.00 -5.66 -12.40
C GLN A 104 -40.72 -5.54 -13.90
N LYS A 105 -41.57 -4.76 -14.60
CA LYS A 105 -41.42 -4.49 -16.04
C LYS A 105 -40.66 -3.19 -16.24
N PHE A 106 -39.77 -3.21 -17.24
CA PHE A 106 -38.96 -2.08 -17.69
C PHE A 106 -39.10 -1.92 -19.19
N HIS A 107 -38.74 -0.75 -19.71
CA HIS A 107 -38.28 -0.63 -21.09
C HIS A 107 -36.76 -0.51 -21.03
N LEU A 108 -36.04 -1.41 -21.69
CA LEU A 108 -34.58 -1.33 -21.79
C LEU A 108 -34.24 -0.76 -23.16
N GLU A 109 -33.46 0.30 -23.16
CA GLU A 109 -32.84 0.89 -24.36
C GLU A 109 -31.55 0.14 -24.72
N GLU A 110 -31.35 -0.05 -26.02
CA GLU A 110 -30.15 -0.56 -26.67
C GLU A 110 -28.90 0.28 -26.39
N GLY A 111 -27.72 -0.36 -26.40
CA GLY A 111 -26.44 0.32 -26.16
C GLY A 111 -26.25 0.84 -24.74
N LYS A 112 -27.20 0.60 -23.83
CA LYS A 112 -27.07 0.86 -22.40
C LYS A 112 -26.65 -0.39 -21.64
N ILE A 113 -25.82 -0.15 -20.64
CA ILE A 113 -25.41 -1.11 -19.62
C ILE A 113 -26.29 -0.89 -18.39
N TYR A 114 -26.99 -1.93 -17.95
CA TYR A 114 -27.82 -1.90 -16.73
C TYR A 114 -27.12 -2.72 -15.67
N THR A 115 -26.96 -2.18 -14.47
CA THR A 115 -26.31 -2.89 -13.35
C THR A 115 -27.06 -2.74 -12.05
N PHE A 116 -27.01 -3.79 -11.22
CA PHE A 116 -27.41 -3.71 -9.81
C PHE A 116 -26.40 -2.93 -8.96
N SER A 117 -25.20 -2.62 -9.50
CA SER A 117 -24.14 -1.90 -8.79
C SER A 117 -22.96 -1.45 -9.66
N VAL A 118 -22.37 -0.28 -9.37
CA VAL A 118 -21.03 0.12 -9.84
C VAL A 118 -19.98 0.10 -8.71
N ILE A 119 -20.35 0.50 -7.49
CA ILE A 119 -19.45 0.64 -6.33
C ILE A 119 -19.56 -0.58 -5.39
N VAL A 120 -18.56 -0.85 -4.54
CA VAL A 120 -18.37 -2.12 -3.80
C VAL A 120 -19.57 -2.61 -2.91
N PHE A 121 -20.56 -1.77 -2.56
CA PHE A 121 -21.52 -2.03 -1.45
C PHE A 121 -22.99 -2.32 -1.80
N LEU A 122 -23.32 -2.44 -3.08
CA LEU A 122 -24.68 -2.22 -3.58
C LEU A 122 -25.16 -3.43 -4.39
N ALA A 123 -26.47 -3.66 -4.45
CA ALA A 123 -27.03 -4.92 -4.96
C ALA A 123 -28.56 -4.90 -5.04
N ALA A 124 -29.12 -5.99 -5.60
CA ALA A 124 -30.38 -6.53 -5.11
C ALA A 124 -30.10 -7.36 -3.83
N TRP A 125 -30.81 -7.10 -2.73
CA TRP A 125 -30.68 -7.90 -1.51
C TRP A 125 -31.70 -9.04 -1.51
N LEU A 126 -31.22 -10.26 -1.32
CA LEU A 126 -32.01 -11.49 -1.43
C LEU A 126 -31.85 -12.38 -0.20
N GLN A 127 -32.97 -12.93 0.27
CA GLN A 127 -33.05 -13.91 1.36
C GLN A 127 -34.00 -15.04 0.94
N VAL A 128 -33.95 -16.19 1.60
CA VAL A 128 -34.83 -17.34 1.34
C VAL A 128 -35.45 -17.87 2.62
N SER A 129 -36.63 -18.49 2.55
CA SER A 129 -37.38 -18.91 3.75
C SER A 129 -36.69 -19.94 4.65
N HIS A 130 -35.78 -20.76 4.11
CA HIS A 130 -35.02 -21.75 4.89
C HIS A 130 -33.76 -22.22 4.12
N GLY A 131 -32.74 -22.69 4.86
CA GLY A 131 -31.52 -23.27 4.27
C GLY A 131 -30.66 -22.28 3.48
N ASN A 132 -30.10 -22.75 2.35
CA ASN A 132 -29.46 -21.88 1.37
C ASN A 132 -29.98 -22.25 -0.02
N ALA A 133 -30.07 -21.30 -0.93
CA ALA A 133 -30.41 -21.56 -2.33
C ALA A 133 -29.62 -20.66 -3.27
N GLU A 134 -29.30 -21.20 -4.46
CA GLU A 134 -28.78 -20.42 -5.58
C GLU A 134 -29.93 -19.61 -6.17
N VAL A 135 -29.81 -18.28 -6.19
CA VAL A 135 -30.81 -17.37 -6.76
C VAL A 135 -30.15 -16.51 -7.84
N ALA A 136 -30.74 -16.52 -9.03
CA ALA A 136 -30.34 -15.74 -10.20
C ALA A 136 -31.26 -14.53 -10.40
N ALA A 137 -30.71 -13.42 -10.89
CA ALA A 137 -31.51 -12.31 -11.43
C ALA A 137 -31.68 -12.50 -12.95
N MET A 138 -32.92 -12.56 -13.41
CA MET A 138 -33.27 -12.95 -14.78
C MET A 138 -34.11 -11.87 -15.46
N PHE A 139 -33.82 -11.56 -16.73
CA PHE A 139 -34.64 -10.65 -17.54
C PHE A 139 -35.25 -11.41 -18.71
N LYS A 140 -36.58 -11.41 -18.81
CA LYS A 140 -37.31 -11.82 -20.01
C LYS A 140 -37.46 -10.64 -20.96
N THR A 141 -37.02 -10.77 -22.20
CA THR A 141 -37.17 -9.79 -23.30
C THR A 141 -37.82 -10.48 -24.52
N PRO A 142 -38.12 -9.78 -25.63
CA PRO A 142 -38.62 -10.43 -26.85
C PRO A 142 -37.60 -11.41 -27.47
N ALA A 143 -36.30 -11.12 -27.31
CA ALA A 143 -35.20 -11.96 -27.80
C ALA A 143 -34.91 -13.20 -26.92
N GLY A 144 -35.61 -13.38 -25.80
CA GLY A 144 -35.48 -14.55 -24.93
C GLY A 144 -35.29 -14.21 -23.45
N VAL A 145 -34.52 -15.02 -22.74
CA VAL A 145 -34.21 -14.82 -21.31
C VAL A 145 -32.70 -14.61 -21.15
N LYS A 146 -32.30 -13.50 -20.52
CA LYS A 146 -30.90 -13.20 -20.19
C LYS A 146 -30.71 -13.25 -18.67
N ASN A 147 -29.68 -13.97 -18.21
CA ASN A 147 -29.28 -13.99 -16.80
C ASN A 147 -28.36 -12.79 -16.53
N ALA A 148 -28.54 -12.14 -15.38
CA ALA A 148 -27.79 -10.95 -14.98
C ALA A 148 -26.79 -11.20 -13.84
N GLY A 149 -26.88 -12.32 -13.11
CA GLY A 149 -25.96 -12.65 -12.02
C GLY A 149 -26.59 -13.49 -10.91
N TRP A 150 -25.75 -14.03 -10.02
CA TRP A 150 -26.15 -15.00 -8.98
C TRP A 150 -25.66 -14.65 -7.57
N VAL A 151 -26.42 -15.12 -6.57
CA VAL A 151 -25.97 -15.22 -5.18
C VAL A 151 -26.43 -16.54 -4.54
N ILE A 152 -25.65 -17.05 -3.60
CA ILE A 152 -26.19 -18.02 -2.63
C ILE A 152 -26.96 -17.24 -1.56
N ALA A 153 -28.28 -17.21 -1.68
CA ALA A 153 -29.18 -16.68 -0.67
C ALA A 153 -29.24 -17.60 0.55
N LYS A 154 -29.43 -17.01 1.74
CA LYS A 154 -29.48 -17.70 3.04
C LYS A 154 -30.77 -17.34 3.78
N HIS A 155 -31.02 -17.92 4.96
CA HIS A 155 -32.32 -17.84 5.64
C HIS A 155 -32.42 -16.97 6.90
N ASP A 156 -31.30 -16.51 7.45
CA ASP A 156 -31.27 -15.56 8.59
C ASP A 156 -30.55 -14.24 8.24
N CYS A 157 -30.24 -14.03 6.95
CA CYS A 157 -29.49 -12.88 6.50
C CYS A 157 -29.65 -12.60 4.99
N TRP A 158 -29.68 -11.31 4.66
CA TRP A 158 -29.75 -10.76 3.31
C TRP A 158 -28.41 -10.94 2.58
N SER A 159 -28.41 -11.84 1.60
CA SER A 159 -27.30 -12.04 0.66
C SER A 159 -27.30 -10.98 -0.44
N MET A 160 -26.10 -10.58 -0.87
CA MET A 160 -25.89 -9.46 -1.79
C MET A 160 -25.72 -9.93 -3.25
N LEU A 161 -26.73 -9.74 -4.11
CA LEU A 161 -26.64 -10.05 -5.54
C LEU A 161 -26.14 -8.84 -6.34
N LYS A 162 -24.94 -8.97 -6.89
CA LYS A 162 -24.37 -8.07 -7.89
C LYS A 162 -24.41 -8.72 -9.28
N GLY A 163 -24.46 -7.86 -10.30
CA GLY A 163 -24.49 -8.25 -11.71
C GLY A 163 -25.21 -7.20 -12.54
N GLY A 164 -25.63 -7.56 -13.75
CA GLY A 164 -26.34 -6.69 -14.68
C GLY A 164 -26.39 -7.27 -16.09
N LEU A 165 -26.65 -6.43 -17.09
CA LEU A 165 -26.74 -6.78 -18.51
C LEU A 165 -26.19 -5.65 -19.39
N THR A 166 -25.51 -6.03 -20.47
CA THR A 166 -25.38 -5.19 -21.68
C THR A 166 -26.62 -5.43 -22.56
N VAL A 167 -27.32 -4.37 -22.99
CA VAL A 167 -28.56 -4.50 -23.77
C VAL A 167 -28.28 -4.26 -25.26
N THR A 168 -28.67 -5.25 -26.07
CA THR A 168 -28.41 -5.35 -27.51
C THR A 168 -29.58 -4.90 -28.38
N ASP A 169 -30.78 -4.74 -27.80
CA ASP A 169 -32.03 -4.49 -28.54
C ASP A 169 -32.94 -3.63 -27.65
N SER A 170 -33.54 -2.58 -28.21
CA SER A 170 -34.49 -1.74 -27.47
C SER A 170 -35.84 -2.44 -27.32
N GLY A 171 -36.41 -2.53 -26.11
CA GLY A 171 -37.72 -3.14 -25.93
C GLY A 171 -38.18 -3.38 -24.49
N PRO A 172 -39.40 -3.94 -24.32
CA PRO A 172 -39.94 -4.28 -23.02
C PRO A 172 -39.18 -5.46 -22.41
N ALA A 173 -38.76 -5.32 -21.15
CA ALA A 173 -38.16 -6.39 -20.37
C ALA A 173 -38.93 -6.61 -19.06
N GLN A 174 -38.81 -7.81 -18.49
CA GLN A 174 -39.35 -8.13 -17.16
C GLN A 174 -38.26 -8.82 -16.33
N LEU A 175 -37.79 -8.12 -15.29
CA LEU A 175 -36.89 -8.66 -14.27
C LEU A 175 -37.69 -9.60 -13.37
N TYR A 176 -37.15 -10.79 -13.08
CA TYR A 176 -37.63 -11.73 -12.07
C TYR A 176 -36.44 -12.47 -11.42
N PHE A 177 -36.66 -13.21 -10.34
CA PHE A 177 -35.60 -13.96 -9.67
C PHE A 177 -35.83 -15.47 -9.72
N GLU A 178 -34.90 -16.24 -10.29
CA GLU A 178 -35.05 -17.70 -10.44
C GLU A 178 -34.26 -18.46 -9.36
N SER A 179 -34.84 -19.55 -8.85
CA SER A 179 -34.10 -20.53 -8.05
C SER A 179 -34.61 -21.95 -8.29
N LYS A 180 -33.69 -22.87 -8.61
CA LYS A 180 -33.99 -24.30 -8.84
C LYS A 180 -34.62 -24.99 -7.62
N ASN A 181 -34.36 -24.49 -6.41
CA ASN A 181 -35.11 -24.90 -5.23
C ASN A 181 -36.44 -24.16 -5.21
N THR A 182 -37.54 -24.85 -5.50
CA THR A 182 -38.91 -24.31 -5.46
C THR A 182 -39.55 -24.35 -4.07
N LEU A 183 -38.99 -25.11 -3.13
CA LEU A 183 -39.51 -25.23 -1.76
C LEU A 183 -39.26 -23.98 -0.91
N VAL A 184 -38.25 -23.17 -1.27
CA VAL A 184 -37.99 -21.87 -0.63
C VAL A 184 -38.84 -20.77 -1.25
N GLU A 185 -39.35 -19.88 -0.41
CA GLU A 185 -39.76 -18.55 -0.85
C GLU A 185 -38.53 -17.73 -1.26
N ILE A 186 -38.68 -16.82 -2.22
CA ILE A 186 -37.66 -15.81 -2.55
C ILE A 186 -38.09 -14.50 -1.92
N TRP A 187 -37.26 -13.94 -1.04
CA TRP A 187 -37.48 -12.64 -0.41
C TRP A 187 -36.52 -11.62 -1.03
N ALA A 188 -37.02 -10.45 -1.41
CA ALA A 188 -36.21 -9.40 -2.01
C ALA A 188 -36.52 -8.02 -1.43
N ASP A 189 -35.50 -7.19 -1.32
CA ASP A 189 -35.61 -5.78 -0.90
C ASP A 189 -34.47 -4.94 -1.50
N SER A 190 -34.66 -3.62 -1.48
CA SER A 190 -33.65 -2.60 -1.75
C SER A 190 -32.95 -2.80 -3.09
N ILE A 191 -33.71 -3.27 -4.09
CA ILE A 191 -33.26 -3.52 -5.46
C ILE A 191 -33.00 -2.18 -6.15
N SER A 192 -31.77 -1.96 -6.60
CA SER A 192 -31.42 -0.87 -7.51
C SER A 192 -31.09 -1.45 -8.88
N LEU A 193 -31.51 -0.79 -9.96
CA LEU A 193 -31.09 -1.10 -11.33
C LEU A 193 -30.78 0.21 -12.04
N GLN A 194 -29.50 0.51 -12.23
CA GLN A 194 -29.08 1.79 -12.79
C GLN A 194 -28.64 1.60 -14.26
N PRO A 195 -29.26 2.32 -15.22
CA PRO A 195 -28.74 2.43 -16.58
C PRO A 195 -27.50 3.34 -16.64
N PHE A 196 -26.56 2.94 -17.48
CA PHE A 196 -25.40 3.72 -17.91
C PHE A 196 -25.28 3.66 -19.44
N THR A 197 -24.84 4.75 -20.07
CA THR A 197 -24.40 4.70 -21.48
C THR A 197 -23.03 4.03 -21.58
N GLN A 198 -22.67 3.55 -22.79
CA GLN A 198 -21.34 3.00 -23.03
C GLN A 198 -20.21 4.01 -22.72
N GLU A 199 -20.45 5.31 -22.94
CA GLU A 199 -19.56 6.39 -22.56
C GLU A 199 -19.38 6.52 -21.04
N GLN A 200 -20.47 6.41 -20.27
CA GLN A 200 -20.41 6.47 -18.80
C GLN A 200 -19.67 5.26 -18.21
N TRP A 201 -19.86 4.07 -18.78
CA TRP A 201 -19.14 2.87 -18.35
C TRP A 201 -17.64 2.96 -18.70
N ARG A 202 -17.30 3.44 -19.91
CA ARG A 202 -15.91 3.71 -20.31
C ARG A 202 -15.27 4.76 -19.41
N SER A 203 -15.93 5.88 -19.14
CA SER A 203 -15.44 6.91 -18.21
C SER A 203 -15.16 6.34 -16.80
N HIS A 204 -16.00 5.43 -16.30
CA HIS A 204 -15.73 4.71 -15.05
C HIS A 204 -14.51 3.77 -15.14
N GLN A 205 -14.34 3.04 -16.25
CA GLN A 205 -13.16 2.23 -16.51
C GLN A 205 -11.88 3.08 -16.61
N ASP A 206 -11.95 4.25 -17.24
CA ASP A 206 -10.82 5.16 -17.43
C ASP A 206 -10.42 5.83 -16.10
N ILE A 207 -11.37 6.30 -15.29
CA ILE A 207 -11.13 6.82 -13.93
C ILE A 207 -10.52 5.73 -13.04
N SER A 208 -11.04 4.50 -13.11
CA SER A 208 -10.48 3.35 -12.39
C SER A 208 -9.05 3.03 -12.86
N THR A 209 -8.78 3.17 -14.14
CA THR A 209 -7.46 2.94 -14.75
C THR A 209 -6.47 4.03 -14.33
N GLU A 210 -6.84 5.31 -14.39
CA GLU A 210 -6.04 6.44 -13.87
C GLU A 210 -5.68 6.22 -12.39
N LYS A 211 -6.66 5.79 -11.59
CA LYS A 211 -6.51 5.56 -10.15
C LYS A 211 -5.69 4.33 -9.77
N TYR A 212 -5.87 3.20 -10.47
CA TYR A 212 -5.35 1.89 -10.06
C TYR A 212 -4.26 1.31 -10.98
N ARG A 213 -4.06 1.88 -12.18
CA ARG A 213 -3.03 1.47 -13.16
C ARG A 213 -2.06 2.57 -13.54
N MET A 214 -2.40 3.83 -13.28
CA MET A 214 -1.52 4.97 -13.55
C MET A 214 -1.04 5.62 -12.26
N ARG A 215 -0.08 6.53 -12.37
CA ARG A 215 0.25 7.53 -11.35
C ARG A 215 0.41 8.86 -12.08
N LYS A 216 -0.09 9.94 -11.47
CA LYS A 216 0.31 11.28 -11.89
C LYS A 216 1.78 11.41 -11.55
N ILE A 217 2.58 11.58 -12.58
CA ILE A 217 4.02 11.74 -12.49
C ILE A 217 4.34 13.12 -13.03
N LYS A 218 5.22 13.77 -12.30
CA LYS A 218 5.33 15.21 -12.31
C LYS A 218 6.69 15.54 -12.90
N ILE A 219 6.92 15.23 -14.17
CA ILE A 219 8.22 15.38 -14.84
C ILE A 219 8.65 16.84 -14.86
N ARG A 220 9.88 17.14 -14.48
CA ARG A 220 10.58 18.32 -14.98
C ARG A 220 11.55 17.90 -16.07
N ALA A 221 11.89 18.92 -16.81
CA ALA A 221 12.28 18.88 -18.18
C ALA A 221 12.92 20.26 -18.42
N ILE A 222 14.14 20.39 -17.90
CA ILE A 222 14.82 21.64 -17.57
C ILE A 222 15.99 21.94 -18.55
N ASP A 223 16.68 23.07 -18.47
CA ASP A 223 17.81 23.51 -19.33
C ASP A 223 19.19 23.03 -18.83
N ALA A 224 20.23 22.95 -19.68
CA ALA A 224 21.67 22.67 -19.54
C ALA A 224 22.51 23.58 -18.63
N GLN A 225 22.05 24.78 -18.32
CA GLN A 225 22.44 25.37 -17.05
C GLN A 225 21.27 25.70 -16.13
N GLY A 226 20.02 25.45 -16.54
CA GLY A 226 19.04 24.81 -15.67
C GLY A 226 17.55 24.96 -16.01
N ASN A 227 16.93 26.11 -16.37
CA ASN A 227 15.52 26.65 -16.46
C ASN A 227 14.35 25.78 -16.89
N PRO A 228 13.25 26.37 -17.37
CA PRO A 228 12.03 25.64 -17.45
C PRO A 228 11.91 24.99 -18.84
N LEU A 229 13.00 24.39 -19.33
CA LEU A 229 13.43 24.34 -20.73
C LEU A 229 12.33 24.73 -21.71
N THR A 230 12.12 26.03 -21.87
CA THR A 230 10.78 26.51 -22.20
C THR A 230 10.32 25.95 -23.55
N LYS A 231 9.24 25.13 -23.53
CA LYS A 231 8.65 24.41 -24.68
C LYS A 231 9.49 23.25 -25.24
N ALA A 232 10.28 22.56 -24.41
CA ALA A 232 11.03 21.37 -24.78
C ALA A 232 10.13 20.15 -25.02
N LYS A 233 10.27 19.55 -26.21
CA LYS A 233 9.50 18.41 -26.76
C LYS A 233 9.65 17.04 -26.06
N VAL A 234 9.40 16.91 -24.75
CA VAL A 234 9.41 15.64 -23.98
C VAL A 234 8.77 14.48 -24.76
N SER A 235 9.21 13.22 -24.65
CA SER A 235 8.59 12.06 -25.35
C SER A 235 8.79 10.75 -24.59
N ILE A 236 7.84 10.42 -23.70
CA ILE A 236 7.96 9.28 -22.78
C ILE A 236 7.60 7.96 -23.48
N LYS A 237 8.58 7.10 -23.70
CA LYS A 237 8.52 5.81 -24.41
C LYS A 237 8.67 4.65 -23.43
N GLN A 238 7.58 3.98 -23.08
CA GLN A 238 7.63 2.85 -22.15
C GLN A 238 8.56 1.71 -22.65
N ARG A 239 9.40 1.13 -21.77
CA ARG A 239 10.25 -0.05 -22.08
C ARG A 239 9.62 -1.36 -21.65
N LYS A 240 8.92 -1.38 -20.52
CA LYS A 240 8.34 -2.60 -19.92
C LYS A 240 7.08 -2.26 -19.14
N ARG A 241 6.01 -3.03 -19.38
CA ARG A 241 4.75 -2.92 -18.62
C ARG A 241 4.93 -3.65 -17.28
N ASN A 242 4.59 -3.00 -16.16
CA ASN A 242 4.59 -3.63 -14.83
C ASN A 242 3.37 -4.56 -14.71
N PHE A 243 2.26 -4.19 -15.36
CA PHE A 243 1.13 -5.10 -15.55
C PHE A 243 1.49 -6.23 -16.52
N PRO A 244 1.41 -7.51 -16.09
CA PRO A 244 1.55 -8.67 -16.97
C PRO A 244 0.49 -8.66 -18.07
N PHE A 245 0.91 -8.41 -19.30
CA PHE A 245 0.10 -8.58 -20.50
C PHE A 245 0.81 -9.55 -21.45
N GLY A 246 0.20 -10.70 -21.70
CA GLY A 246 0.84 -11.86 -22.31
C GLY A 246 -0.08 -12.66 -23.22
N CYS A 247 0.49 -13.67 -23.88
CA CYS A 247 -0.24 -14.65 -24.66
C CYS A 247 0.37 -16.05 -24.44
N ALA A 248 -0.42 -17.10 -24.67
CA ALA A 248 0.04 -18.47 -24.72
C ALA A 248 1.06 -18.68 -25.86
N MET A 249 1.99 -19.60 -25.66
CA MET A 249 3.06 -19.94 -26.59
C MET A 249 3.13 -21.46 -26.73
N ASN A 250 3.32 -21.98 -27.94
CA ASN A 250 3.48 -23.40 -28.21
C ASN A 250 4.81 -23.69 -28.93
N GLN A 251 5.11 -24.99 -29.10
CA GLN A 251 6.38 -25.51 -29.62
C GLN A 251 6.83 -24.91 -30.98
N ASN A 252 5.90 -24.39 -31.79
CA ASN A 252 6.22 -23.77 -33.09
C ASN A 252 7.15 -22.56 -32.94
N ILE A 253 7.22 -21.96 -31.75
CA ILE A 253 8.16 -20.87 -31.43
C ILE A 253 9.63 -21.29 -31.58
N LEU A 254 9.95 -22.58 -31.49
CA LEU A 254 11.32 -23.09 -31.57
C LEU A 254 11.84 -23.11 -33.02
N SER A 255 10.97 -23.28 -34.00
CA SER A 255 11.32 -23.46 -35.42
C SER A 255 10.90 -22.29 -36.31
N ASN A 256 9.80 -21.61 -36.03
CA ASN A 256 9.29 -20.52 -36.86
C ASN A 256 9.84 -19.15 -36.42
N LYS A 257 10.81 -18.63 -37.17
CA LYS A 257 11.43 -17.31 -36.96
C LYS A 257 10.42 -16.15 -37.02
N ALA A 258 9.45 -16.18 -37.95
CA ALA A 258 8.44 -15.12 -38.04
C ALA A 258 7.50 -15.12 -36.81
N PHE A 259 7.18 -16.30 -36.26
CA PHE A 259 6.45 -16.40 -34.98
C PHE A 259 7.28 -15.86 -33.81
N GLN A 260 8.59 -16.13 -33.76
CA GLN A 260 9.49 -15.56 -32.74
C GLN A 260 9.45 -14.02 -32.76
N ASP A 261 9.53 -13.40 -33.93
CA ASP A 261 9.57 -11.94 -34.07
C ASP A 261 8.19 -11.31 -33.82
N TRP A 262 7.11 -11.92 -34.32
CA TRP A 262 5.74 -11.48 -34.07
C TRP A 262 5.36 -11.58 -32.58
N PHE A 263 5.84 -12.61 -31.87
CA PHE A 263 5.51 -12.84 -30.45
C PHE A 263 6.38 -11.98 -29.52
N THR A 264 7.71 -12.01 -29.69
CA THR A 264 8.65 -11.41 -28.72
C THR A 264 8.63 -9.87 -28.73
N SER A 265 8.13 -9.27 -29.80
CA SER A 265 7.85 -7.83 -29.91
C SER A 265 6.66 -7.39 -29.03
N ARG A 266 5.67 -8.26 -28.82
CA ARG A 266 4.40 -7.94 -28.12
C ARG A 266 4.40 -8.32 -26.64
N PHE A 267 4.80 -9.55 -26.33
CA PHE A 267 4.56 -10.18 -25.04
C PHE A 267 5.84 -10.37 -24.22
N LYS A 268 5.76 -10.07 -22.93
CA LYS A 268 6.85 -10.29 -21.93
C LYS A 268 6.45 -11.24 -20.81
N VAL A 269 5.25 -11.81 -20.89
CA VAL A 269 4.76 -12.89 -20.03
C VAL A 269 4.05 -13.91 -20.92
N THR A 270 4.17 -15.20 -20.61
CA THR A 270 3.56 -16.28 -21.38
C THR A 270 3.16 -17.46 -20.50
N THR A 271 2.30 -18.33 -21.06
CA THR A 271 1.95 -19.66 -20.57
C THR A 271 2.24 -20.65 -21.69
N PHE A 272 2.76 -21.84 -21.41
CA PHE A 272 2.96 -22.84 -22.47
C PHE A 272 1.65 -23.61 -22.73
N GLU A 273 1.21 -23.61 -23.98
CA GLU A 273 -0.16 -23.98 -24.38
C GLU A 273 -0.48 -25.44 -24.05
N ASN A 274 0.47 -26.34 -24.34
CA ASN A 274 0.34 -27.78 -24.07
C ASN A 274 1.60 -28.40 -23.47
N GLU A 275 2.76 -27.76 -23.64
CA GLU A 275 4.07 -28.41 -23.56
C GLU A 275 4.51 -28.72 -22.12
N MET A 276 3.92 -28.06 -21.12
CA MET A 276 4.08 -28.42 -19.71
C MET A 276 2.96 -29.33 -19.15
N LYS A 277 1.84 -29.55 -19.88
CA LYS A 277 0.73 -30.40 -19.42
C LYS A 277 1.15 -31.87 -19.27
N TRP A 278 0.49 -32.63 -18.38
CA TRP A 278 0.97 -33.98 -17.99
C TRP A 278 0.94 -34.96 -19.18
N TYR A 279 -0.10 -34.94 -20.01
CA TYR A 279 -0.17 -35.79 -21.19
C TYR A 279 0.93 -35.52 -22.23
N SER A 280 1.46 -34.30 -22.29
CA SER A 280 2.57 -33.95 -23.19
C SER A 280 3.91 -34.48 -22.68
N THR A 281 4.09 -34.45 -21.36
CA THR A 281 5.37 -34.69 -20.67
C THR A 281 5.53 -36.09 -20.08
N GLU A 282 4.45 -36.87 -19.91
CA GLU A 282 4.49 -38.29 -19.53
C GLU A 282 3.35 -39.07 -20.24
N LYS A 283 3.49 -39.26 -21.55
CA LYS A 283 2.50 -39.99 -22.39
C LYS A 283 2.27 -41.43 -21.92
N SER A 284 3.31 -42.10 -21.44
CA SER A 284 3.26 -43.47 -20.90
C SER A 284 3.89 -43.50 -19.49
N PRO A 285 3.47 -44.41 -18.60
CA PRO A 285 3.94 -44.44 -17.22
C PRO A 285 5.47 -44.47 -17.12
N GLY A 286 6.06 -43.57 -16.34
CA GLY A 286 7.51 -43.50 -16.10
C GLY A 286 8.32 -42.86 -17.22
N LYS A 287 7.79 -42.76 -18.45
CA LYS A 287 8.48 -42.19 -19.63
C LYS A 287 8.29 -40.67 -19.67
N GLU A 288 8.96 -39.97 -18.77
CA GLU A 288 8.98 -38.51 -18.73
C GLU A 288 9.86 -37.93 -19.86
N ASN A 289 9.37 -36.91 -20.56
CA ASN A 289 10.13 -36.11 -21.52
C ASN A 289 9.81 -34.63 -21.35
N TYR A 290 10.86 -33.81 -21.17
CA TYR A 290 10.77 -32.36 -20.98
C TYR A 290 11.55 -31.56 -22.04
N SER A 291 12.10 -32.19 -23.08
CA SER A 291 12.99 -31.50 -24.04
C SER A 291 12.37 -30.27 -24.69
N ILE A 292 11.08 -30.34 -25.04
CA ILE A 292 10.31 -29.25 -25.66
C ILE A 292 10.06 -28.08 -24.66
N PRO A 293 9.42 -28.28 -23.49
CA PRO A 293 9.24 -27.20 -22.53
C PRO A 293 10.56 -26.67 -21.95
N ASP A 294 11.63 -27.47 -21.89
CA ASP A 294 12.97 -27.00 -21.52
C ASP A 294 13.53 -26.02 -22.58
N ALA A 295 13.46 -26.39 -23.87
CA ALA A 295 13.90 -25.52 -24.96
C ALA A 295 13.05 -24.24 -25.09
N MET A 296 11.73 -24.33 -24.89
CA MET A 296 10.84 -23.17 -24.86
C MET A 296 11.15 -22.26 -23.67
N LEU A 297 11.52 -22.83 -22.51
CA LEU A 297 11.92 -22.05 -21.34
C LEU A 297 13.26 -21.35 -21.55
N GLN A 298 14.23 -22.00 -22.21
CA GLN A 298 15.49 -21.36 -22.63
C GLN A 298 15.24 -20.22 -23.63
N PHE A 299 14.32 -20.41 -24.60
CA PHE A 299 13.88 -19.34 -25.51
C PHE A 299 13.24 -18.18 -24.74
N ALA A 300 12.31 -18.46 -23.83
CA ALA A 300 11.64 -17.44 -23.01
C ALA A 300 12.65 -16.66 -22.16
N GLN A 301 13.61 -17.34 -21.51
CA GLN A 301 14.70 -16.72 -20.76
C GLN A 301 15.57 -15.81 -21.64
N LYS A 302 15.99 -16.29 -22.82
CA LYS A 302 16.79 -15.54 -23.81
C LYS A 302 16.09 -14.26 -24.28
N HIS A 303 14.76 -14.27 -24.40
CA HIS A 303 13.96 -13.12 -24.85
C HIS A 303 13.33 -12.31 -23.69
N HIS A 304 13.72 -12.60 -22.44
CA HIS A 304 13.23 -11.98 -21.20
C HIS A 304 11.70 -12.04 -21.02
N ILE A 305 11.11 -13.19 -21.37
CA ILE A 305 9.68 -13.50 -21.24
C ILE A 305 9.50 -14.35 -19.98
N ALA A 306 8.69 -13.88 -19.03
CA ALA A 306 8.38 -14.64 -17.81
C ALA A 306 7.33 -15.74 -18.08
N VAL A 307 7.57 -16.96 -17.59
CA VAL A 307 6.71 -18.13 -17.86
C VAL A 307 5.82 -18.44 -16.66
N ARG A 308 4.52 -18.59 -16.89
CA ARG A 308 3.59 -19.30 -16.00
C ARG A 308 3.63 -20.79 -16.34
N GLY A 309 3.88 -21.65 -15.35
CA GLY A 309 3.83 -23.08 -15.52
C GLY A 309 2.38 -23.57 -15.54
N HIS A 310 1.95 -24.15 -16.67
CA HIS A 310 0.59 -24.65 -16.86
C HIS A 310 0.64 -26.07 -17.46
N ASN A 311 0.13 -27.12 -16.80
CA ASN A 311 -0.35 -27.18 -15.42
C ASN A 311 0.28 -28.38 -14.70
N VAL A 312 0.31 -28.34 -13.36
CA VAL A 312 0.90 -29.43 -12.56
C VAL A 312 0.02 -30.68 -12.67
N VAL A 313 -1.28 -30.52 -12.44
CA VAL A 313 -2.35 -31.46 -12.83
C VAL A 313 -3.59 -30.68 -13.32
N TRP A 314 -4.49 -31.40 -13.99
CA TRP A 314 -5.76 -30.92 -14.56
C TRP A 314 -6.84 -31.90 -14.07
N ASP A 315 -7.96 -31.45 -13.53
CA ASP A 315 -8.96 -32.32 -12.89
C ASP A 315 -10.03 -32.89 -13.87
N ASP A 316 -10.04 -32.45 -15.13
CA ASP A 316 -10.99 -32.95 -16.13
C ASP A 316 -10.69 -34.40 -16.55
N PRO A 317 -11.64 -35.35 -16.37
CA PRO A 317 -11.48 -36.73 -16.82
C PRO A 317 -11.15 -36.90 -18.30
N LYS A 318 -11.51 -35.97 -19.19
CA LYS A 318 -11.24 -36.04 -20.64
C LYS A 318 -9.74 -35.95 -20.94
N HIS A 319 -9.02 -35.04 -20.28
CA HIS A 319 -7.60 -34.75 -20.53
C HIS A 319 -6.59 -35.67 -19.82
N GLN A 320 -7.02 -36.56 -18.93
CA GLN A 320 -6.10 -37.52 -18.30
C GLN A 320 -5.59 -38.55 -19.32
N GLN A 321 -4.33 -39.00 -19.20
CA GLN A 321 -3.84 -40.13 -19.99
C GLN A 321 -4.64 -41.41 -19.66
N HIS A 322 -4.90 -42.29 -20.63
CA HIS A 322 -5.66 -43.54 -20.41
C HIS A 322 -5.12 -44.40 -19.25
N TRP A 323 -3.79 -44.44 -19.09
CA TRP A 323 -3.16 -45.15 -17.97
C TRP A 323 -3.50 -44.51 -16.62
N VAL A 324 -3.50 -43.18 -16.51
CA VAL A 324 -3.91 -42.42 -15.31
C VAL A 324 -5.40 -42.64 -14.99
N LYS A 325 -6.28 -42.66 -16.00
CA LYS A 325 -7.72 -42.96 -15.82
C LYS A 325 -7.93 -44.34 -15.17
N SER A 326 -7.10 -45.30 -15.51
CA SER A 326 -7.20 -46.71 -15.08
C SER A 326 -6.51 -47.02 -13.74
N LEU A 327 -5.78 -46.08 -13.12
CA LEU A 327 -5.10 -46.34 -11.85
C LEU A 327 -6.08 -46.46 -10.67
N PRO A 328 -5.89 -47.46 -9.78
CA PRO A 328 -6.55 -47.50 -8.47
C PRO A 328 -6.00 -46.38 -7.55
N PRO A 329 -6.75 -45.96 -6.51
CA PRO A 329 -6.41 -44.79 -5.68
C PRO A 329 -4.98 -44.73 -5.13
N SER A 330 -4.41 -45.85 -4.68
CA SER A 330 -3.05 -45.93 -4.14
C SER A 330 -1.99 -45.60 -5.20
N LEU A 331 -2.08 -46.22 -6.38
CA LEU A 331 -1.17 -45.98 -7.49
C LEU A 331 -1.39 -44.60 -8.12
N LEU A 332 -2.65 -44.12 -8.17
CA LEU A 332 -2.96 -42.75 -8.62
C LEU A 332 -2.34 -41.70 -7.69
N SER A 333 -2.45 -41.88 -6.38
CA SER A 333 -1.78 -41.03 -5.39
C SER A 333 -0.27 -41.01 -5.61
N PHE A 334 0.36 -42.16 -5.83
CA PHE A 334 1.80 -42.24 -6.13
C PHE A 334 2.16 -41.51 -7.45
N ALA A 335 1.40 -41.73 -8.52
CA ALA A 335 1.63 -41.11 -9.82
C ALA A 335 1.53 -39.57 -9.76
N VAL A 336 0.46 -39.04 -9.17
CA VAL A 336 0.31 -37.59 -8.94
C VAL A 336 1.43 -37.04 -8.06
N GLN A 337 1.82 -37.80 -7.03
CA GLN A 337 2.93 -37.42 -6.16
C GLN A 337 4.31 -37.44 -6.83
N LYS A 338 4.53 -38.28 -7.84
CA LYS A 338 5.70 -38.26 -8.72
C LYS A 338 5.64 -37.06 -9.66
N ARG A 339 4.50 -36.86 -10.34
CA ARG A 339 4.24 -35.74 -11.25
C ARG A 339 4.53 -34.38 -10.62
N ILE A 340 3.93 -34.09 -9.46
CA ILE A 340 4.17 -32.83 -8.72
C ILE A 340 5.66 -32.68 -8.37
N LYS A 341 6.34 -33.78 -7.98
CA LYS A 341 7.78 -33.74 -7.70
C LYS A 341 8.57 -33.40 -8.95
N SER A 342 8.36 -34.09 -10.07
CA SER A 342 9.15 -33.90 -11.29
C SER A 342 9.01 -32.48 -11.84
N VAL A 343 7.79 -32.05 -12.18
CA VAL A 343 7.58 -30.80 -12.92
C VAL A 343 7.89 -29.54 -12.09
N VAL A 344 7.48 -29.50 -10.81
CA VAL A 344 7.69 -28.32 -9.95
C VAL A 344 9.15 -28.24 -9.46
N GLN A 345 9.84 -29.37 -9.27
CA GLN A 345 11.26 -29.35 -8.89
C GLN A 345 12.18 -29.02 -10.08
N ARG A 346 11.81 -29.40 -11.32
CA ARG A 346 12.58 -29.08 -12.54
C ARG A 346 12.62 -27.58 -12.81
N TYR A 347 11.47 -26.92 -12.80
CA TYR A 347 11.34 -25.49 -13.13
C TYR A 347 11.34 -24.56 -11.91
N LYS A 348 11.79 -25.06 -10.75
CA LYS A 348 11.88 -24.31 -9.50
C LYS A 348 12.64 -23.00 -9.67
N GLY A 349 11.97 -21.88 -9.40
CA GLY A 349 12.53 -20.53 -9.55
C GLY A 349 12.77 -20.07 -10.99
N GLN A 350 12.38 -20.86 -12.00
CA GLN A 350 12.44 -20.49 -13.42
C GLN A 350 11.07 -20.03 -13.96
N VAL A 351 9.97 -20.43 -13.32
CA VAL A 351 8.61 -19.94 -13.58
C VAL A 351 8.15 -18.97 -12.49
N ILE A 352 7.32 -17.99 -12.85
CA ILE A 352 6.75 -17.02 -11.89
C ILE A 352 5.52 -17.56 -11.15
N ALA A 353 4.84 -18.54 -11.76
CA ALA A 353 3.57 -19.07 -11.29
C ALA A 353 3.41 -20.56 -11.66
N TRP A 354 2.47 -21.23 -10.98
CA TRP A 354 1.99 -22.57 -11.31
C TRP A 354 0.47 -22.62 -11.23
N ASP A 355 -0.19 -23.08 -12.29
CA ASP A 355 -1.56 -23.61 -12.22
C ASP A 355 -1.46 -25.04 -11.68
N VAL A 356 -1.95 -25.25 -10.45
CA VAL A 356 -1.63 -26.48 -9.69
C VAL A 356 -2.65 -27.58 -9.92
N ASN A 357 -3.94 -27.25 -9.90
CA ASN A 357 -5.03 -28.14 -10.32
C ASN A 357 -6.00 -27.31 -11.18
N ASN A 358 -6.04 -27.60 -12.48
CA ASN A 358 -6.95 -26.94 -13.43
C ASN A 358 -8.38 -27.48 -13.31
N GLU A 359 -9.38 -26.61 -13.41
CA GLU A 359 -10.80 -26.97 -13.53
C GLU A 359 -11.38 -27.80 -12.35
N ASN A 360 -10.93 -27.47 -11.14
CA ASN A 360 -11.25 -28.16 -9.89
C ASN A 360 -12.56 -27.67 -9.22
N LEU A 361 -13.34 -26.81 -9.89
CA LEU A 361 -14.75 -26.53 -9.57
C LEU A 361 -15.70 -27.32 -10.48
N HIS A 362 -15.43 -27.37 -11.80
CA HIS A 362 -16.22 -28.19 -12.74
C HIS A 362 -16.02 -29.69 -12.52
N PHE A 363 -14.78 -30.10 -12.25
CA PHE A 363 -14.41 -31.51 -12.14
C PHE A 363 -13.83 -31.86 -10.77
N SER A 364 -13.69 -33.16 -10.55
CA SER A 364 -13.21 -33.74 -9.28
C SER A 364 -12.61 -35.13 -9.48
N PHE A 365 -11.96 -35.40 -10.62
CA PHE A 365 -11.32 -36.69 -10.92
C PHE A 365 -10.35 -37.13 -9.81
N TYR A 366 -9.55 -36.22 -9.28
CA TYR A 366 -8.64 -36.53 -8.18
C TYR A 366 -9.36 -36.65 -6.84
N GLU A 367 -10.29 -35.75 -6.53
CA GLU A 367 -10.94 -35.72 -5.22
C GLU A 367 -11.97 -36.86 -5.02
N SER A 368 -12.63 -37.31 -6.09
CA SER A 368 -13.52 -38.47 -6.08
C SER A 368 -12.76 -39.79 -5.87
N LYS A 369 -11.50 -39.87 -6.35
CA LYS A 369 -10.65 -41.08 -6.21
C LYS A 369 -9.72 -41.06 -5.00
N LEU A 370 -9.24 -39.89 -4.57
CA LEU A 370 -8.22 -39.71 -3.53
C LEU A 370 -8.76 -39.04 -2.26
N GLY A 371 -10.02 -38.58 -2.27
CA GLY A 371 -10.68 -37.85 -1.19
C GLY A 371 -10.60 -36.33 -1.32
N ARG A 372 -11.55 -35.62 -0.70
CA ARG A 372 -11.70 -34.14 -0.74
C ARG A 372 -10.46 -33.32 -0.31
N ASN A 373 -9.48 -33.93 0.35
CA ASN A 373 -8.25 -33.23 0.74
C ASN A 373 -7.14 -33.29 -0.34
N ALA A 374 -7.35 -33.99 -1.46
CA ALA A 374 -6.35 -34.19 -2.51
C ALA A 374 -5.76 -32.87 -3.02
N SER A 375 -6.59 -31.92 -3.42
CA SER A 375 -6.15 -30.59 -3.89
C SER A 375 -5.30 -29.85 -2.84
N ALA A 376 -5.69 -29.88 -1.56
CA ALA A 376 -4.89 -29.28 -0.49
C ALA A 376 -3.54 -30.00 -0.27
N VAL A 377 -3.44 -31.30 -0.54
CA VAL A 377 -2.16 -32.02 -0.58
C VAL A 377 -1.31 -31.56 -1.77
N PHE A 378 -1.92 -31.33 -2.94
CA PHE A 378 -1.21 -30.89 -4.14
C PHE A 378 -0.58 -29.50 -3.96
N TYR A 379 -1.36 -28.50 -3.53
CA TYR A 379 -0.86 -27.16 -3.20
C TYR A 379 0.23 -27.20 -2.12
N ARG A 380 0.03 -28.00 -1.06
CA ARG A 380 1.03 -28.19 0.02
C ARG A 380 2.33 -28.80 -0.50
N LYS A 381 2.28 -29.71 -1.48
CA LYS A 381 3.48 -30.34 -2.07
C LYS A 381 4.19 -29.41 -3.05
N ALA A 382 3.45 -28.75 -3.95
CA ALA A 382 4.02 -27.73 -4.85
C ALA A 382 4.74 -26.62 -4.07
N ARG A 383 4.10 -26.07 -3.02
CA ARG A 383 4.65 -24.98 -2.18
C ARG A 383 5.89 -25.39 -1.36
N ARG A 384 6.09 -26.69 -1.12
CA ARG A 384 7.31 -27.21 -0.46
C ARG A 384 8.49 -27.30 -1.42
N LEU A 385 8.23 -27.58 -2.70
CA LEU A 385 9.25 -27.68 -3.75
C LEU A 385 9.70 -26.29 -4.19
N ASP A 386 8.75 -25.42 -4.57
CA ASP A 386 9.01 -24.02 -4.90
C ASP A 386 8.35 -23.06 -3.90
N LYS A 387 9.17 -22.19 -3.30
CA LYS A 387 8.76 -21.13 -2.36
C LYS A 387 8.67 -19.74 -3.02
N LYS A 388 9.12 -19.57 -4.26
CA LYS A 388 9.05 -18.32 -5.03
C LYS A 388 7.82 -18.26 -5.93
N ALA A 389 7.52 -19.34 -6.67
CA ALA A 389 6.38 -19.38 -7.57
C ALA A 389 5.03 -19.15 -6.85
N THR A 390 4.14 -18.39 -7.51
CA THR A 390 2.76 -18.15 -7.06
C THR A 390 1.86 -19.30 -7.49
N LEU A 391 1.09 -19.88 -6.58
CA LEU A 391 0.24 -21.04 -6.88
C LEU A 391 -1.20 -20.61 -7.16
N PHE A 392 -1.73 -20.96 -8.33
CA PHE A 392 -3.08 -20.62 -8.79
C PHE A 392 -4.04 -21.80 -8.63
N LEU A 393 -5.28 -21.48 -8.25
CA LEU A 393 -6.47 -22.22 -8.70
C LEU A 393 -6.89 -21.59 -10.03
N ASN A 394 -7.28 -22.38 -11.02
CA ASN A 394 -7.48 -21.92 -12.40
C ASN A 394 -8.74 -22.60 -12.97
N GLU A 395 -9.63 -21.80 -13.59
CA GLU A 395 -11.01 -22.21 -13.89
C GLU A 395 -11.68 -21.29 -14.93
N TYR A 396 -12.48 -21.87 -15.85
CA TYR A 396 -13.32 -21.15 -16.83
C TYR A 396 -14.75 -20.83 -16.32
N ASN A 397 -15.53 -20.11 -17.15
CA ASN A 397 -16.92 -19.68 -16.94
C ASN A 397 -17.20 -18.78 -15.71
N THR A 398 -16.23 -18.58 -14.82
CA THR A 398 -16.39 -17.85 -13.54
C THR A 398 -16.79 -16.38 -13.75
N ILE A 399 -16.38 -15.76 -14.85
CA ILE A 399 -16.67 -14.37 -15.25
C ILE A 399 -17.30 -14.25 -16.64
N GLU A 400 -17.26 -15.34 -17.43
CA GLU A 400 -17.62 -15.40 -18.83
C GLU A 400 -19.09 -15.78 -19.05
N GLU A 401 -19.51 -16.92 -18.49
CA GLU A 401 -20.82 -17.50 -18.72
C GLU A 401 -21.67 -17.40 -17.45
N VAL A 402 -22.47 -16.34 -17.39
CA VAL A 402 -23.34 -16.02 -16.26
C VAL A 402 -24.40 -17.11 -15.97
N SER A 403 -24.74 -17.99 -16.93
CA SER A 403 -25.63 -19.14 -16.68
C SER A 403 -24.95 -20.35 -16.03
N ASP A 404 -23.61 -20.40 -15.98
CA ASP A 404 -22.89 -21.51 -15.36
C ASP A 404 -22.91 -21.43 -13.83
N GLY A 405 -23.90 -22.10 -13.24
CA GLY A 405 -24.01 -22.23 -11.80
C GLY A 405 -22.85 -22.99 -11.15
N SER A 406 -21.98 -23.69 -11.89
CA SER A 406 -20.89 -24.53 -11.35
C SER A 406 -19.76 -23.68 -10.78
N THR A 407 -19.35 -22.63 -11.51
CA THR A 407 -18.18 -21.81 -11.19
C THR A 407 -18.52 -20.43 -10.63
N MET A 408 -19.80 -20.17 -10.34
CA MET A 408 -20.26 -18.92 -9.72
C MET A 408 -19.33 -18.46 -8.56
N PRO A 409 -19.04 -17.16 -8.40
CA PRO A 409 -18.03 -16.69 -7.46
C PRO A 409 -18.17 -17.14 -5.99
N ASP A 410 -19.38 -17.45 -5.49
CA ASP A 410 -19.53 -18.04 -4.16
C ASP A 410 -18.95 -19.47 -4.05
N LYS A 411 -19.04 -20.28 -5.12
CA LYS A 411 -18.48 -21.64 -5.19
C LYS A 411 -16.96 -21.61 -5.35
N TYR A 412 -16.41 -20.69 -6.15
CA TYR A 412 -14.96 -20.45 -6.19
C TYR A 412 -14.42 -20.06 -4.81
N LEU A 413 -15.08 -19.12 -4.12
CA LEU A 413 -14.73 -18.76 -2.74
C LEU A 413 -14.94 -19.94 -1.78
N ALA A 414 -15.91 -20.83 -2.00
CA ALA A 414 -16.07 -22.05 -1.22
C ALA A 414 -14.93 -23.05 -1.46
N LYS A 415 -14.44 -23.22 -2.71
CA LYS A 415 -13.31 -24.10 -3.02
C LYS A 415 -12.01 -23.62 -2.37
N ILE A 416 -11.75 -22.31 -2.37
CA ILE A 416 -10.64 -21.70 -1.62
C ILE A 416 -10.77 -21.98 -0.10
N ARG A 417 -11.99 -21.92 0.46
CA ARG A 417 -12.24 -22.27 1.88
C ARG A 417 -12.04 -23.76 2.13
N GLU A 418 -12.49 -24.64 1.24
CA GLU A 418 -12.29 -26.09 1.32
C GLU A 418 -10.79 -26.42 1.38
N ILE A 419 -10.02 -25.98 0.38
CA ILE A 419 -8.56 -26.17 0.28
C ILE A 419 -7.83 -25.65 1.54
N ARG A 420 -8.29 -24.53 2.12
CA ARG A 420 -7.77 -24.01 3.39
C ARG A 420 -8.11 -24.89 4.59
N SER A 421 -9.36 -25.36 4.68
CA SER A 421 -9.86 -26.22 5.76
C SER A 421 -9.24 -27.62 5.75
N THR A 422 -9.05 -28.21 4.57
CA THR A 422 -8.38 -29.52 4.37
C THR A 422 -6.84 -29.41 4.39
N GLY A 423 -6.31 -28.22 4.70
CA GLY A 423 -4.97 -28.03 5.25
C GLY A 423 -3.93 -27.43 4.32
N TYR A 424 -4.30 -26.56 3.38
CA TYR A 424 -3.35 -25.67 2.71
C TYR A 424 -3.54 -24.21 3.15
N LYS A 425 -2.61 -23.70 3.97
CA LYS A 425 -2.61 -22.33 4.49
C LYS A 425 -1.54 -21.41 3.86
N GLY A 426 -0.94 -21.83 2.75
CA GLY A 426 0.08 -21.04 2.05
C GLY A 426 -0.50 -19.98 1.10
N PRO A 427 0.35 -19.18 0.44
CA PRO A 427 -0.06 -18.25 -0.61
C PRO A 427 -0.83 -18.96 -1.74
N LEU A 428 -1.87 -18.31 -2.24
CA LEU A 428 -2.72 -18.79 -3.34
C LEU A 428 -3.10 -17.59 -4.21
N ALA A 429 -3.38 -17.82 -5.48
CA ALA A 429 -3.90 -16.85 -6.44
C ALA A 429 -5.15 -17.40 -7.12
N ILE A 430 -5.93 -16.49 -7.72
CA ILE A 430 -7.16 -16.76 -8.46
C ILE A 430 -6.83 -16.61 -9.95
N GLY A 431 -6.93 -17.70 -10.69
CA GLY A 431 -6.89 -17.76 -12.15
C GLY A 431 -8.32 -17.87 -12.66
N LEU A 432 -8.62 -17.07 -13.67
CA LEU A 432 -9.89 -17.03 -14.38
C LEU A 432 -9.52 -17.19 -15.84
N GLU A 433 -9.89 -18.31 -16.44
CA GLU A 433 -9.36 -18.68 -17.76
C GLU A 433 -9.79 -17.63 -18.78
N GLY A 434 -11.08 -17.33 -18.90
CA GLY A 434 -11.57 -16.20 -19.69
C GLY A 434 -11.94 -16.58 -21.11
N HIS A 435 -12.64 -17.70 -21.28
CA HIS A 435 -13.17 -18.15 -22.58
C HIS A 435 -14.55 -17.53 -22.85
N PHE A 436 -14.58 -16.35 -23.48
CA PHE A 436 -15.83 -15.58 -23.67
C PHE A 436 -16.55 -15.88 -25.00
N ASN A 437 -17.88 -15.89 -24.98
CA ASN A 437 -18.71 -15.80 -26.18
C ASN A 437 -19.13 -14.34 -26.44
N VAL A 438 -20.08 -13.84 -25.65
CA VAL A 438 -20.54 -12.45 -25.64
C VAL A 438 -20.39 -11.92 -24.22
N PRO A 439 -19.65 -10.83 -23.98
CA PRO A 439 -19.32 -10.38 -22.63
C PRO A 439 -20.48 -9.64 -21.95
N ASN A 440 -20.70 -9.98 -20.69
CA ASN A 440 -21.57 -9.23 -19.78
C ASN A 440 -20.70 -8.43 -18.80
N LEU A 441 -20.38 -7.17 -19.14
CA LEU A 441 -19.43 -6.36 -18.36
C LEU A 441 -19.89 -6.10 -16.92
N PRO A 442 -21.18 -5.84 -16.62
CA PRO A 442 -21.68 -5.82 -15.24
C PRO A 442 -21.48 -7.12 -14.47
N TYR A 443 -21.73 -8.28 -15.10
CA TYR A 443 -21.50 -9.57 -14.45
C TYR A 443 -20.00 -9.80 -14.20
N MET A 444 -19.16 -9.55 -15.21
CA MET A 444 -17.71 -9.64 -15.10
C MET A 444 -17.16 -8.74 -13.96
N ARG A 445 -17.57 -7.46 -13.92
CA ARG A 445 -17.26 -6.55 -12.81
C ARG A 445 -17.67 -7.17 -11.49
N ALA A 446 -18.95 -7.53 -11.34
CA ALA A 446 -19.54 -8.08 -10.12
C ALA A 446 -18.87 -9.38 -9.63
N ALA A 447 -18.46 -10.24 -10.55
CA ALA A 447 -17.82 -11.50 -10.24
C ALA A 447 -16.40 -11.28 -9.70
N ILE A 448 -15.60 -10.43 -10.37
CA ILE A 448 -14.24 -10.11 -9.91
C ILE A 448 -14.28 -9.32 -8.57
N ASP A 449 -15.25 -8.42 -8.41
CA ASP A 449 -15.53 -7.66 -7.17
C ASP A 449 -15.85 -8.59 -5.98
N LYS A 450 -16.57 -9.70 -6.26
CA LYS A 450 -16.92 -10.75 -5.29
C LYS A 450 -15.73 -11.65 -4.97
N LEU A 451 -14.95 -12.06 -5.97
CA LEU A 451 -13.70 -12.83 -5.81
C LEU A 451 -12.62 -12.06 -5.05
N ALA A 452 -12.52 -10.74 -5.26
CA ALA A 452 -11.54 -9.87 -4.60
C ALA A 452 -11.66 -9.88 -3.06
N LYS A 453 -12.83 -10.23 -2.52
CA LYS A 453 -13.04 -10.44 -1.07
C LYS A 453 -12.14 -11.54 -0.48
N ALA A 454 -11.58 -12.45 -1.30
CA ALA A 454 -10.58 -13.43 -0.87
C ALA A 454 -9.22 -12.80 -0.47
N ARG A 455 -8.96 -11.55 -0.89
CA ARG A 455 -7.67 -10.84 -0.76
C ARG A 455 -6.49 -11.61 -1.37
N LEU A 456 -6.74 -12.29 -2.49
CA LEU A 456 -5.75 -12.96 -3.32
C LEU A 456 -5.54 -12.18 -4.62
N PRO A 457 -4.36 -12.24 -5.27
CA PRO A 457 -4.17 -11.68 -6.61
C PRO A 457 -5.02 -12.48 -7.61
N ILE A 458 -5.74 -11.76 -8.48
CA ILE A 458 -6.56 -12.31 -9.55
C ILE A 458 -5.82 -12.12 -10.88
N TRP A 459 -5.77 -13.12 -11.75
CA TRP A 459 -5.32 -12.96 -13.14
C TRP A 459 -6.41 -13.49 -14.07
N LEU A 460 -6.53 -12.88 -15.27
CA LEU A 460 -7.05 -13.61 -16.42
C LEU A 460 -5.89 -14.42 -17.00
N THR A 461 -6.08 -15.71 -17.25
CA THR A 461 -4.98 -16.65 -17.46
C THR A 461 -4.93 -17.23 -18.87
N GLU A 462 -6.08 -17.36 -19.53
CA GLU A 462 -6.27 -18.05 -20.81
C GLU A 462 -7.31 -17.30 -21.68
N LEU A 463 -7.27 -15.96 -21.66
CA LEU A 463 -8.29 -15.09 -22.27
C LEU A 463 -8.41 -15.30 -23.78
N ASP A 464 -9.57 -15.72 -24.25
CA ASP A 464 -9.97 -15.64 -25.65
C ASP A 464 -11.45 -15.29 -25.82
N VAL A 465 -11.86 -15.08 -27.07
CA VAL A 465 -13.24 -14.80 -27.47
C VAL A 465 -13.58 -15.69 -28.65
N SER A 466 -14.73 -16.37 -28.63
CA SER A 466 -15.18 -17.21 -29.74
C SER A 466 -15.51 -16.39 -31.01
N SER A 467 -15.34 -17.03 -32.17
CA SER A 467 -15.48 -16.39 -33.48
C SER A 467 -16.88 -15.84 -33.73
N SER A 468 -16.97 -14.54 -34.05
CA SER A 468 -18.19 -13.82 -34.37
C SER A 468 -17.84 -12.49 -35.08
N PRO A 469 -18.78 -11.82 -35.77
CA PRO A 469 -18.54 -10.49 -36.35
C PRO A 469 -18.05 -9.44 -35.35
N ASN A 470 -18.38 -9.63 -34.06
CA ASN A 470 -18.05 -8.73 -32.96
C ASN A 470 -16.84 -9.19 -32.12
N GLN A 471 -16.15 -10.28 -32.48
CA GLN A 471 -15.10 -10.92 -31.68
C GLN A 471 -14.03 -9.93 -31.17
N ALA A 472 -13.59 -9.01 -32.05
CA ALA A 472 -12.63 -7.97 -31.68
C ALA A 472 -13.23 -6.90 -30.73
N MET A 473 -14.46 -6.46 -30.97
CA MET A 473 -15.15 -5.49 -30.09
C MET A 473 -15.31 -6.07 -28.68
N TYR A 474 -15.73 -7.33 -28.58
CA TYR A 474 -15.88 -8.04 -27.31
C TYR A 474 -14.53 -8.22 -26.60
N LEU A 475 -13.48 -8.61 -27.33
CA LEU A 475 -12.12 -8.66 -26.80
C LEU A 475 -11.69 -7.30 -26.23
N GLU A 476 -12.05 -6.19 -26.89
CA GLU A 476 -11.75 -4.86 -26.37
C GLU A 476 -12.42 -4.60 -25.02
N GLU A 477 -13.73 -4.87 -24.94
CA GLU A 477 -14.51 -4.58 -23.75
C GLU A 477 -14.07 -5.43 -22.55
N ILE A 478 -13.76 -6.72 -22.76
CA ILE A 478 -13.24 -7.63 -21.73
C ILE A 478 -11.88 -7.16 -21.22
N ILE A 479 -10.93 -6.87 -22.11
CA ILE A 479 -9.58 -6.48 -21.73
C ILE A 479 -9.59 -5.15 -20.96
N ARG A 480 -10.40 -4.17 -21.39
CA ARG A 480 -10.58 -2.87 -20.71
C ARG A 480 -11.23 -3.05 -19.33
N GLU A 481 -12.24 -3.90 -19.22
CA GLU A 481 -12.98 -4.18 -17.98
C GLU A 481 -12.11 -4.86 -16.92
N ALA A 482 -11.35 -5.90 -17.32
CA ALA A 482 -10.38 -6.60 -16.49
C ALA A 482 -9.25 -5.66 -16.01
N TYR A 483 -8.70 -4.85 -16.91
CA TYR A 483 -7.61 -3.94 -16.57
C TYR A 483 -8.06 -2.83 -15.62
N ALA A 484 -9.24 -2.25 -15.81
CA ALA A 484 -9.79 -1.26 -14.88
C ALA A 484 -9.94 -1.80 -13.44
N HIS A 485 -10.12 -3.12 -13.26
CA HIS A 485 -10.41 -3.69 -11.94
C HIS A 485 -9.18 -3.81 -11.01
N PRO A 486 -9.14 -3.16 -9.83
CA PRO A 486 -7.94 -3.07 -9.00
C PRO A 486 -7.38 -4.41 -8.49
N ALA A 487 -8.23 -5.43 -8.33
CA ALA A 487 -7.79 -6.76 -7.86
C ALA A 487 -7.13 -7.63 -8.94
N VAL A 488 -7.32 -7.31 -10.23
CA VAL A 488 -6.65 -8.02 -11.34
C VAL A 488 -5.19 -7.58 -11.40
N LYS A 489 -4.27 -8.54 -11.53
CA LYS A 489 -2.80 -8.38 -11.47
C LYS A 489 -2.07 -8.98 -12.67
N GLY A 490 -2.81 -9.42 -13.70
CA GLY A 490 -2.27 -9.84 -14.99
C GLY A 490 -3.39 -10.33 -15.92
N ILE A 491 -3.12 -10.29 -17.22
CA ILE A 491 -3.94 -10.90 -18.29
C ILE A 491 -2.98 -11.67 -19.21
N VAL A 492 -3.25 -12.96 -19.41
CA VAL A 492 -2.63 -13.78 -20.47
C VAL A 492 -3.75 -14.30 -21.37
N MET A 493 -3.56 -14.21 -22.68
CA MET A 493 -4.53 -14.63 -23.70
C MET A 493 -4.23 -16.03 -24.25
N TRP A 494 -5.24 -16.79 -24.67
CA TRP A 494 -5.08 -18.17 -25.18
C TRP A 494 -5.04 -18.27 -26.71
N ALA A 495 -4.37 -17.31 -27.34
CA ALA A 495 -4.34 -17.13 -28.79
C ALA A 495 -2.96 -17.44 -29.40
N SER A 496 -2.39 -18.60 -29.06
CA SER A 496 -1.10 -19.06 -29.61
C SER A 496 -1.25 -19.46 -31.09
N TRP A 497 -0.31 -19.02 -31.93
CA TRP A 497 -0.34 -19.28 -33.38
C TRP A 497 0.02 -20.73 -33.73
N ARG A 498 -0.57 -21.25 -34.81
CA ARG A 498 -0.24 -22.53 -35.46
C ARG A 498 -0.54 -22.45 -36.97
N PRO A 499 0.17 -23.22 -37.83
CA PRO A 499 -0.12 -23.27 -39.27
C PRO A 499 -1.56 -23.69 -39.61
N GLU A 500 -2.17 -24.53 -38.77
CA GLU A 500 -3.51 -25.09 -38.98
C GLU A 500 -4.65 -24.19 -38.48
N GLY A 501 -4.31 -23.04 -37.88
CA GLY A 501 -5.26 -22.16 -37.19
C GLY A 501 -5.19 -22.26 -35.66
N CYS A 502 -5.86 -21.33 -34.98
CA CYS A 502 -5.82 -21.16 -33.52
C CYS A 502 -7.09 -21.74 -32.85
N TYR A 503 -7.13 -21.81 -31.52
CA TYR A 503 -8.19 -22.50 -30.78
C TYR A 503 -9.59 -21.87 -30.91
N GLN A 504 -9.81 -20.70 -30.31
CA GLN A 504 -11.04 -19.88 -30.46
C GLN A 504 -10.73 -18.56 -31.18
N MET A 505 -9.56 -18.00 -30.89
CA MET A 505 -9.12 -16.69 -31.32
C MET A 505 -7.72 -16.77 -31.90
N CYS A 506 -7.57 -16.39 -33.16
CA CYS A 506 -6.26 -16.00 -33.69
C CYS A 506 -6.05 -14.50 -33.44
N LEU A 507 -4.81 -14.09 -33.20
CA LEU A 507 -4.39 -12.68 -33.26
C LEU A 507 -3.79 -12.32 -34.62
N THR A 508 -3.38 -13.31 -35.41
CA THR A 508 -2.63 -13.13 -36.64
C THR A 508 -2.89 -14.29 -37.61
N ASP A 509 -2.75 -14.04 -38.91
CA ASP A 509 -2.77 -15.07 -39.95
C ASP A 509 -1.40 -15.80 -40.10
N ASN A 510 -1.33 -16.74 -41.03
CA ASN A 510 -0.12 -17.51 -41.34
C ASN A 510 0.99 -16.71 -42.04
N GLN A 511 0.72 -15.45 -42.40
CA GLN A 511 1.71 -14.50 -42.94
C GLN A 511 2.19 -13.53 -41.83
N PHE A 512 1.78 -13.74 -40.58
CA PHE A 512 2.05 -12.90 -39.42
C PHE A 512 1.52 -11.45 -39.54
N LYS A 513 0.47 -11.28 -40.36
CA LYS A 513 -0.34 -10.06 -40.41
C LYS A 513 -1.48 -10.18 -39.38
N ASN A 514 -1.71 -9.09 -38.65
CA ASN A 514 -2.77 -9.03 -37.65
C ASN A 514 -4.15 -9.32 -38.24
N LEU A 515 -4.97 -9.95 -37.40
CA LEU A 515 -6.43 -9.97 -37.53
C LEU A 515 -7.02 -8.86 -36.62
N PRO A 516 -8.31 -8.49 -36.74
CA PRO A 516 -8.89 -7.40 -35.93
C PRO A 516 -8.75 -7.59 -34.40
N THR A 517 -8.70 -8.84 -33.94
CA THR A 517 -8.36 -9.26 -32.56
C THR A 517 -6.90 -8.97 -32.18
N GLY A 518 -5.95 -9.17 -33.11
CA GLY A 518 -4.56 -8.73 -32.97
C GLY A 518 -4.41 -7.22 -32.94
N ASP A 519 -5.22 -6.50 -33.73
CA ASP A 519 -5.25 -5.03 -33.72
C ASP A 519 -5.80 -4.49 -32.40
N VAL A 520 -6.74 -5.18 -31.75
CA VAL A 520 -7.17 -4.88 -30.37
C VAL A 520 -6.05 -5.13 -29.35
N VAL A 521 -5.26 -6.19 -29.51
CA VAL A 521 -4.08 -6.43 -28.66
C VAL A 521 -3.03 -5.33 -28.85
N ASP A 522 -2.70 -4.97 -30.09
CA ASP A 522 -1.74 -3.90 -30.39
C ASP A 522 -2.28 -2.51 -30.00
N LYS A 523 -3.61 -2.33 -30.01
CA LYS A 523 -4.31 -1.16 -29.44
C LYS A 523 -4.10 -1.10 -27.93
N PHE A 524 -4.23 -2.17 -27.14
CA PHE A 524 -3.92 -2.10 -25.70
C PHE A 524 -2.42 -2.03 -25.39
N ILE A 525 -1.57 -2.64 -26.21
CA ILE A 525 -0.13 -2.40 -26.12
C ILE A 525 0.16 -0.92 -26.38
N ALA A 526 -0.59 -0.24 -27.25
CA ALA A 526 -0.49 1.20 -27.50
C ALA A 526 -1.12 2.08 -26.40
N GLU A 527 -2.30 1.71 -25.89
CA GLU A 527 -3.07 2.48 -24.88
C GLU A 527 -2.49 2.37 -23.47
N TRP A 528 -1.90 1.23 -23.10
CA TRP A 528 -1.33 0.98 -21.77
C TRP A 528 0.20 1.05 -21.75
N SER A 529 0.82 1.21 -22.92
CA SER A 529 2.08 1.93 -22.98
C SER A 529 1.81 3.42 -23.08
N HIS A 530 2.90 4.18 -23.08
CA HIS A 530 2.87 5.48 -23.72
C HIS A 530 3.75 5.40 -24.96
N LYS A 531 3.10 5.54 -26.12
CA LYS A 531 3.75 5.66 -27.44
C LYS A 531 4.47 7.01 -27.53
N GLY A 532 5.63 7.12 -26.90
CA GLY A 532 6.50 8.30 -26.98
C GLY A 532 5.74 9.58 -26.65
N LEU A 533 5.26 9.71 -25.40
CA LEU A 533 4.32 10.73 -24.93
C LEU A 533 4.85 12.15 -25.18
N LEU A 534 4.53 12.69 -26.37
CA LEU A 534 5.07 13.94 -26.89
C LEU A 534 4.47 15.15 -26.16
N GLY A 535 5.18 15.61 -25.15
CA GLY A 535 4.90 16.81 -24.39
C GLY A 535 5.63 18.03 -24.94
N VAL A 536 5.21 19.21 -24.49
CA VAL A 536 6.13 20.35 -24.33
C VAL A 536 6.01 20.88 -22.90
N THR A 537 7.12 21.39 -22.38
CA THR A 537 7.19 21.95 -21.02
C THR A 537 6.60 23.34 -20.90
N ASP A 538 5.93 23.59 -19.78
CA ASP A 538 5.54 24.94 -19.37
C ASP A 538 6.70 25.74 -18.75
N THR A 539 6.46 27.00 -18.40
CA THR A 539 7.45 27.98 -17.93
C THR A 539 8.04 27.71 -16.54
N ALA A 540 7.82 26.53 -15.94
CA ALA A 540 8.64 26.02 -14.84
C ALA A 540 9.44 24.73 -15.20
N GLY A 541 9.44 24.29 -16.46
CA GLY A 541 10.27 23.16 -16.96
C GLY A 541 9.51 21.89 -17.00
N PHE A 542 8.22 22.04 -17.21
CA PHE A 542 7.31 21.37 -16.33
C PHE A 542 6.47 20.51 -17.28
N PHE A 543 6.50 19.20 -17.12
CA PHE A 543 5.60 18.28 -17.82
C PHE A 543 4.82 17.41 -16.83
N ASP A 544 3.60 17.83 -16.48
CA ASP A 544 2.72 17.00 -15.65
C ASP A 544 2.04 15.99 -16.57
N SER A 545 2.17 14.71 -16.26
CA SER A 545 1.58 13.63 -17.05
C SER A 545 1.06 12.52 -16.14
N SER A 546 0.43 11.50 -16.73
CA SER A 546 0.04 10.28 -16.03
C SER A 546 0.62 9.08 -16.75
N LEU A 547 1.50 8.34 -16.09
CA LEU A 547 2.09 7.12 -16.63
C LEU A 547 1.47 5.88 -16.01
N PHE A 548 1.28 4.85 -16.82
CA PHE A 548 0.93 3.51 -16.34
C PHE A 548 2.04 2.94 -15.45
N HIS A 549 1.72 1.87 -14.71
CA HIS A 549 2.73 1.14 -13.96
C HIS A 549 3.64 0.38 -14.94
N GLY A 550 4.92 0.72 -14.96
CA GLY A 550 5.90 0.24 -15.93
C GLY A 550 7.30 0.79 -15.68
N GLU A 551 8.29 0.18 -16.33
CA GLU A 551 9.61 0.77 -16.55
C GLU A 551 9.60 1.51 -17.91
N TYR A 552 10.23 2.68 -17.99
CA TYR A 552 10.13 3.55 -19.16
C TYR A 552 11.51 3.84 -19.82
N GLU A 553 11.49 4.80 -20.74
CA GLU A 553 12.55 5.52 -21.44
C GLU A 553 11.90 6.86 -21.86
N VAL A 554 12.63 7.95 -22.06
CA VAL A 554 12.01 9.23 -22.46
C VAL A 554 12.94 10.13 -23.27
N LYS A 555 12.36 11.04 -24.09
CA LYS A 555 13.07 11.81 -25.14
C LYS A 555 12.61 13.25 -25.48
N ILE A 556 13.37 14.33 -25.20
CA ILE A 556 13.23 15.62 -25.91
C ILE A 556 13.92 15.57 -27.28
N SER A 557 13.65 16.60 -28.08
CA SER A 557 14.68 17.56 -28.52
C SER A 557 14.25 19.01 -28.21
N HIS A 558 15.13 19.89 -27.71
CA HIS A 558 14.86 21.35 -27.64
C HIS A 558 15.61 22.09 -28.75
N PRO A 559 15.01 23.08 -29.44
CA PRO A 559 15.62 23.67 -30.63
C PRO A 559 16.95 24.40 -30.39
N ASN A 560 17.19 24.94 -29.19
CA ASN A 560 18.36 25.79 -28.95
C ASN A 560 19.65 24.98 -28.73
N ILE A 561 19.56 23.65 -28.56
CA ILE A 561 20.68 22.80 -28.17
C ILE A 561 20.83 21.69 -29.20
N GLY A 562 21.77 21.94 -30.13
CA GLY A 562 21.82 21.29 -31.45
C GLY A 562 21.86 19.76 -31.41
N ASN A 563 20.78 19.14 -31.91
CA ASN A 563 20.63 17.69 -32.12
C ASN A 563 21.03 16.79 -30.91
N THR A 564 21.05 17.31 -29.68
CA THR A 564 21.58 16.57 -28.53
C THR A 564 20.48 15.91 -27.70
N THR A 565 20.77 14.67 -27.28
CA THR A 565 19.75 13.70 -26.89
C THR A 565 20.33 12.65 -25.89
N LEU A 566 19.79 12.57 -24.65
CA LEU A 566 20.14 11.73 -23.47
C LEU A 566 19.02 10.77 -22.97
N ILE A 567 19.16 9.45 -23.07
CA ILE A 567 18.14 8.49 -22.60
C ILE A 567 18.22 8.25 -21.08
N GLN A 568 17.11 7.85 -20.44
CA GLN A 568 17.09 7.53 -19.01
C GLN A 568 16.04 6.47 -18.60
N LEU A 569 16.07 5.92 -17.36
CA LEU A 569 15.18 4.83 -16.86
C LEU A 569 14.55 5.05 -15.44
N PHE A 570 13.22 4.87 -15.27
CA PHE A 570 12.47 4.75 -13.98
C PHE A 570 11.37 3.68 -13.96
N GLU A 571 10.80 3.41 -12.79
CA GLU A 571 9.70 2.44 -12.57
C GLU A 571 8.52 3.05 -11.78
N VAL A 572 7.32 2.97 -12.34
CA VAL A 572 6.05 3.44 -11.76
C VAL A 572 5.26 2.26 -11.17
N ALA A 573 4.76 2.39 -9.92
CA ALA A 573 4.27 1.25 -9.11
C ALA A 573 2.90 1.45 -8.43
N SER A 574 2.32 0.35 -7.93
CA SER A 574 0.86 0.22 -7.75
C SER A 574 0.28 0.36 -6.34
N SER A 575 0.97 -0.05 -5.27
CA SER A 575 0.35 -0.16 -3.92
C SER A 575 0.12 1.19 -3.23
N ALA A 576 -0.97 1.33 -2.46
CA ALA A 576 -1.10 2.44 -1.49
C ALA A 576 -0.20 2.22 -0.26
N SER A 577 0.16 0.97 0.02
CA SER A 577 1.37 0.59 0.77
C SER A 577 2.62 0.58 -0.12
N SER A 578 2.70 1.48 -1.11
CA SER A 578 3.97 2.08 -1.54
C SER A 578 4.14 3.43 -0.81
N GLN A 579 3.88 3.48 0.49
CA GLN A 579 5.00 3.29 1.42
C GLN A 579 5.79 1.97 1.21
N GLN A 580 6.55 1.94 0.11
CA GLN A 580 7.75 1.11 -0.01
C GLN A 580 8.74 1.72 0.95
N THR A 581 9.71 0.97 1.47
CA THR A 581 10.94 1.62 1.93
C THR A 581 11.45 2.49 0.77
N LEU A 582 11.29 3.82 0.89
CA LEU A 582 11.38 4.71 -0.27
C LEU A 582 12.84 5.02 -0.53
N HIS A 583 13.56 3.99 -1.02
CA HIS A 583 14.70 4.15 -1.90
C HIS A 583 14.35 5.28 -2.85
N VAL A 584 14.98 6.46 -2.65
CA VAL A 584 14.61 7.73 -3.30
C VAL A 584 14.44 7.46 -4.78
N LYS A 585 13.18 7.43 -5.23
CA LYS A 585 12.85 6.52 -6.33
C LYS A 585 13.45 7.06 -7.61
N CYS A 586 14.38 6.29 -8.16
CA CYS A 586 15.10 6.58 -9.38
C CYS A 586 14.11 7.07 -10.43
N SER A 587 14.27 8.33 -10.87
CA SER A 587 13.40 8.96 -11.84
C SER A 587 14.10 9.06 -13.19
N GLU A 588 13.33 8.94 -14.25
CA GLU A 588 13.78 9.11 -15.64
C GLU A 588 14.04 10.57 -15.93
N GLU A 589 13.21 11.38 -15.29
CA GLU A 589 13.07 12.80 -15.51
C GLU A 589 12.94 13.36 -14.10
N PRO A 590 13.74 14.36 -13.77
CA PRO A 590 13.77 14.90 -12.44
C PRO A 590 12.46 15.68 -12.24
N GLN A 591 11.71 15.49 -11.16
CA GLN A 591 10.31 15.98 -11.08
C GLN A 591 10.11 17.49 -10.80
N ARG A 592 9.04 18.06 -11.39
CA ARG A 592 8.60 19.46 -11.35
C ARG A 592 8.78 20.06 -9.96
N ASP A 593 9.41 21.24 -9.81
CA ASP A 593 9.70 21.76 -8.47
C ASP A 593 8.47 21.84 -7.56
N GLN A 594 8.86 21.82 -6.30
CA GLN A 594 8.05 22.28 -5.20
C GLN A 594 8.14 23.81 -5.22
N TYR A 595 6.98 24.46 -5.22
CA TYR A 595 6.79 25.91 -4.99
C TYR A 595 7.17 26.90 -6.11
N GLY A 596 7.41 26.47 -7.36
CA GLY A 596 7.86 27.37 -8.42
C GLY A 596 9.28 27.90 -8.15
N GLY A 597 10.08 27.13 -7.40
CA GLY A 597 11.49 27.39 -7.21
C GLY A 597 11.91 28.29 -6.05
N GLY A 598 10.98 29.13 -5.58
CA GLY A 598 11.21 29.98 -4.42
C GLY A 598 12.06 31.21 -4.69
N ILE A 599 13.31 31.21 -4.19
CA ILE A 599 14.25 32.34 -4.38
C ILE A 599 15.46 32.03 -5.25
N ILE A 600 15.48 30.85 -5.88
CA ILE A 600 16.50 30.62 -6.90
C ILE A 600 16.11 31.46 -8.12
N GLU A 601 16.93 32.46 -8.48
CA GLU A 601 16.77 33.10 -9.79
C GLU A 601 16.94 32.02 -10.84
N ASN A 602 16.02 31.96 -11.80
CA ASN A 602 15.97 30.83 -12.71
C ASN A 602 16.00 29.53 -11.87
N PRO A 603 14.92 29.15 -11.18
CA PRO A 603 15.01 28.07 -10.20
C PRO A 603 15.19 26.71 -10.84
N ASN A 604 14.59 26.58 -12.00
CA ASN A 604 14.81 25.43 -12.81
C ASN A 604 16.29 25.49 -13.38
N PHE A 605 16.92 26.70 -13.57
CA PHE A 605 18.23 27.30 -14.10
C PHE A 605 18.67 28.14 -15.49
N ASP A 606 17.91 28.80 -16.45
CA ASP A 606 17.52 28.51 -17.93
C ASP A 606 18.25 29.20 -19.05
N TYR A 607 18.36 30.51 -18.89
CA TYR A 607 18.44 31.40 -20.03
C TYR A 607 19.96 31.39 -20.31
N GLY A 608 20.43 30.23 -20.78
CA GLY A 608 21.66 29.56 -20.38
C GLY A 608 21.93 29.62 -18.86
N THR A 609 23.21 29.74 -18.52
CA THR A 609 23.79 30.00 -17.18
C THR A 609 23.15 31.11 -16.34
N LYS A 610 22.14 31.85 -16.80
CA LYS A 610 21.67 33.08 -16.13
C LYS A 610 21.26 32.81 -14.67
N GLY A 611 21.89 33.54 -13.75
CA GLY A 611 21.78 33.37 -12.30
C GLY A 611 22.81 32.39 -11.70
N TRP A 612 23.59 31.71 -12.52
CA TRP A 612 24.45 30.59 -12.13
C TRP A 612 25.86 30.68 -12.74
N THR A 613 26.85 30.18 -12.00
CA THR A 613 28.26 30.30 -12.35
C THR A 613 29.01 29.01 -12.08
N ALA A 614 30.10 28.78 -12.81
CA ALA A 614 31.10 27.81 -12.40
C ALA A 614 31.71 28.23 -11.05
N PHE A 615 31.81 27.29 -10.12
CA PHE A 615 32.61 27.40 -8.91
C PHE A 615 33.78 26.42 -8.98
N GLY A 616 34.96 26.89 -8.59
CA GLY A 616 36.19 26.12 -8.69
C GLY A 616 36.74 26.06 -10.12
N LYS A 617 37.30 24.92 -10.52
CA LYS A 617 37.95 24.71 -11.83
C LYS A 617 37.14 23.89 -12.84
N GLY A 618 35.98 23.37 -12.46
CA GLY A 618 35.13 22.62 -13.37
C GLY A 618 34.46 23.51 -14.43
N VAL A 619 34.06 22.89 -15.54
CA VAL A 619 33.35 23.54 -16.66
C VAL A 619 31.84 23.34 -16.52
N LEU A 620 31.11 24.46 -16.48
CA LEU A 620 29.65 24.56 -16.36
C LEU A 620 29.00 24.54 -17.76
N GLN A 621 28.35 23.44 -18.15
CA GLN A 621 28.05 23.17 -19.57
C GLN A 621 26.60 22.80 -19.88
N GLU A 622 26.01 23.52 -20.85
CA GLU A 622 24.68 23.27 -21.43
C GLU A 622 24.66 21.94 -22.24
N ARG A 623 23.60 21.13 -22.08
CA ARG A 623 23.47 19.72 -22.50
C ARG A 623 22.04 19.19 -22.50
N THR A 624 21.39 19.27 -23.65
CA THR A 624 20.02 18.80 -23.82
C THR A 624 19.90 17.32 -24.09
N ALA A 625 18.67 16.85 -23.89
CA ALA A 625 18.23 15.49 -23.90
C ALA A 625 17.16 15.24 -25.00
N GLU A 626 16.65 14.04 -25.27
CA GLU A 626 16.63 12.84 -24.41
C GLU A 626 15.67 13.05 -23.21
N ASN A 627 15.49 12.12 -22.29
CA ASN A 627 14.77 12.11 -21.00
C ASN A 627 13.79 13.24 -20.52
N GLY A 628 13.19 14.04 -21.40
CA GLY A 628 12.48 15.26 -21.05
C GLY A 628 13.36 16.47 -20.77
N ASN A 629 14.67 16.35 -20.49
CA ASN A 629 15.31 17.28 -19.55
C ASN A 629 16.81 17.54 -19.83
N SER A 630 17.16 18.77 -20.18
CA SER A 630 18.52 19.35 -20.04
C SER A 630 18.72 19.76 -18.54
N PHE A 631 19.93 19.98 -18.03
CA PHE A 631 20.25 20.05 -16.56
C PHE A 631 21.36 21.06 -16.10
N ILE A 632 22.42 20.58 -15.46
CA ILE A 632 23.73 21.24 -15.43
C ILE A 632 24.66 20.10 -15.61
N VAL A 633 25.61 20.19 -16.54
CA VAL A 633 26.82 19.42 -16.35
C VAL A 633 27.89 20.29 -15.75
N MET A 634 28.30 19.93 -14.53
CA MET A 634 29.64 20.25 -14.10
C MET A 634 30.57 19.08 -14.43
N HIS A 635 31.49 19.31 -15.36
CA HIS A 635 32.51 18.34 -15.79
C HIS A 635 33.93 18.93 -15.69
N ASN A 636 34.94 18.14 -16.06
CA ASN A 636 36.37 18.49 -15.92
C ASN A 636 36.71 18.91 -14.47
N ARG A 637 36.05 18.27 -13.50
CA ARG A 637 36.17 18.57 -12.07
C ARG A 637 37.51 18.07 -11.56
N THR A 638 38.22 18.94 -10.85
CA THR A 638 39.52 18.69 -10.21
C THR A 638 39.41 18.54 -8.70
N GLN A 639 38.34 19.08 -8.10
CA GLN A 639 38.05 19.07 -6.66
C GLN A 639 36.59 18.67 -6.39
N PRO A 640 36.25 18.08 -5.22
CA PRO A 640 34.89 17.66 -4.91
C PRO A 640 33.82 18.77 -5.01
N LEU A 641 34.21 20.01 -4.70
CA LEU A 641 33.36 21.20 -4.74
C LEU A 641 33.37 21.93 -6.10
N ASP A 642 34.13 21.47 -7.10
CA ASP A 642 34.03 22.01 -8.46
C ASP A 642 32.60 21.74 -8.97
N SER A 643 31.79 22.80 -9.05
CA SER A 643 30.32 22.71 -9.07
C SER A 643 29.65 23.96 -9.61
N LEU A 644 28.39 23.81 -9.96
CA LEU A 644 27.45 24.91 -10.17
C LEU A 644 27.28 25.72 -8.89
N SER A 645 27.17 27.03 -9.04
CA SER A 645 26.92 27.98 -7.96
C SER A 645 25.83 28.95 -8.35
N GLN A 646 24.81 29.14 -7.52
CA GLN A 646 24.04 30.39 -7.52
C GLN A 646 24.27 31.16 -6.23
N ARG A 647 24.53 32.46 -6.38
CA ARG A 647 24.53 33.41 -5.28
C ARG A 647 23.09 33.77 -4.87
N VAL A 648 22.57 33.06 -3.87
CA VAL A 648 21.22 33.30 -3.33
C VAL A 648 21.27 34.24 -2.13
N GLN A 649 20.34 35.21 -2.07
CA GLN A 649 20.25 36.12 -0.93
C GLN A 649 19.45 35.48 0.22
N LEU A 650 20.13 34.94 1.21
CA LEU A 650 19.47 34.50 2.44
C LEU A 650 19.01 35.69 3.26
N LYS A 651 17.93 35.46 4.03
CA LYS A 651 17.38 36.43 4.99
C LYS A 651 17.31 35.76 6.36
N LYS A 652 17.83 36.44 7.38
CA LYS A 652 17.90 35.93 8.75
C LYS A 652 16.52 35.46 9.24
N GLY A 653 16.46 34.26 9.81
CA GLY A 653 15.22 33.68 10.33
C GLY A 653 14.23 33.14 9.28
N LYS A 654 14.63 33.05 8.00
CA LYS A 654 13.92 32.24 7.00
C LYS A 654 14.41 30.79 7.07
N LEU A 655 13.48 29.85 6.99
CA LEU A 655 13.78 28.46 6.68
C LEU A 655 13.75 28.31 5.16
N TYR A 656 14.60 27.45 4.61
CA TYR A 656 14.66 27.20 3.18
C TYR A 656 14.51 25.71 2.93
N ALA A 657 13.37 25.28 2.38
CA ALA A 657 13.22 23.92 1.90
C ALA A 657 13.91 23.83 0.53
N PHE A 658 14.87 22.93 0.42
CA PHE A 658 15.61 22.70 -0.81
C PHE A 658 15.08 21.45 -1.51
N SER A 659 14.96 21.51 -2.83
CA SER A 659 14.90 20.32 -3.67
C SER A 659 15.56 20.58 -5.00
N ALA A 660 16.66 19.90 -5.24
CA ALA A 660 17.18 19.64 -6.58
C ALA A 660 16.84 18.20 -6.97
N TRP A 661 17.14 17.86 -8.20
CA TRP A 661 17.44 16.48 -8.55
C TRP A 661 18.90 16.39 -8.96
N VAL A 662 19.45 15.18 -8.85
CA VAL A 662 20.84 14.92 -9.21
C VAL A 662 20.98 13.58 -9.91
N GLN A 663 21.81 13.57 -10.93
CA GLN A 663 22.35 12.40 -11.61
C GLN A 663 23.88 12.55 -11.70
N ILE A 664 24.56 11.50 -12.13
CA ILE A 664 26.00 11.46 -12.34
C ILE A 664 26.31 10.75 -13.67
N SER A 665 27.45 11.06 -14.29
CA SER A 665 27.81 10.47 -15.58
C SER A 665 28.09 8.97 -15.55
N GLU A 666 28.53 8.41 -14.42
CA GLU A 666 28.94 7.01 -14.31
C GLU A 666 28.66 6.40 -12.91
N GLY A 667 28.28 5.12 -12.89
CA GLY A 667 28.21 4.33 -11.67
C GLY A 667 27.15 4.80 -10.65
N ARG A 668 27.59 4.98 -9.41
CA ARG A 668 26.77 5.29 -8.24
C ARG A 668 27.61 6.08 -7.24
N GLU A 669 27.14 7.26 -6.82
CA GLU A 669 27.89 8.15 -5.95
C GLU A 669 26.96 9.02 -5.07
N THR A 670 27.47 9.44 -3.92
CA THR A 670 26.81 10.40 -3.04
C THR A 670 27.02 11.82 -3.56
N VAL A 671 25.93 12.56 -3.77
CA VAL A 671 26.00 13.99 -4.09
C VAL A 671 25.24 14.81 -3.06
N ALA A 672 25.87 15.88 -2.58
CA ALA A 672 25.28 16.84 -1.66
C ALA A 672 25.02 18.20 -2.31
N VAL A 673 24.11 18.98 -1.73
CA VAL A 673 24.08 20.45 -1.90
C VAL A 673 24.82 21.08 -0.72
N VAL A 674 25.61 22.11 -0.98
CA VAL A 674 26.47 22.78 0.01
C VAL A 674 26.42 24.29 -0.18
N PHE A 675 25.88 25.03 0.80
CA PHE A 675 25.80 26.48 0.75
C PHE A 675 27.08 27.11 1.32
N LYS A 676 27.89 27.71 0.47
CA LYS A 676 29.09 28.44 0.88
C LYS A 676 28.73 29.86 1.32
N THR A 677 29.01 30.21 2.58
CA THR A 677 28.74 31.56 3.09
C THR A 677 29.74 32.58 2.54
N SER A 678 29.43 33.87 2.69
CA SER A 678 30.33 34.97 2.29
C SER A 678 31.66 34.98 3.09
N ARG A 679 31.77 34.17 4.16
CA ARG A 679 33.01 33.94 4.94
C ARG A 679 33.83 32.74 4.46
N GLY A 680 33.29 31.97 3.51
CA GLY A 680 33.90 30.73 3.02
C GLY A 680 33.48 29.45 3.77
N GLU A 681 32.68 29.57 4.84
CA GLU A 681 32.12 28.44 5.58
C GLU A 681 31.22 27.60 4.65
N LEU A 682 31.30 26.27 4.71
CA LEU A 682 30.49 25.35 3.89
C LEU A 682 29.37 24.75 4.73
N VAL A 683 28.12 24.94 4.30
CA VAL A 683 26.92 24.47 5.02
C VAL A 683 26.18 23.45 4.16
N PRO A 684 26.38 22.13 4.36
CA PRO A 684 25.63 21.09 3.67
C PRO A 684 24.12 21.26 3.88
N GLY A 685 23.34 21.23 2.79
CA GLY A 685 21.88 21.32 2.84
C GLY A 685 21.16 19.96 2.82
N GLY A 686 21.82 18.93 2.31
CA GLY A 686 21.27 17.59 2.15
C GLY A 686 22.08 16.80 1.13
N ARG A 687 21.79 15.51 1.00
CA ARG A 687 22.44 14.60 0.02
C ARG A 687 21.46 13.59 -0.56
N VAL A 688 21.87 12.96 -1.64
CA VAL A 688 21.19 11.80 -2.24
C VAL A 688 22.26 10.88 -2.83
N ILE A 689 21.97 9.58 -2.91
CA ILE A 689 22.83 8.63 -3.63
C ILE A 689 22.41 8.60 -5.10
N ALA A 690 22.99 9.50 -5.88
CA ALA A 690 22.83 9.58 -7.32
C ALA A 690 23.38 8.32 -8.01
N LYS A 691 22.82 8.00 -9.17
CA LYS A 691 23.20 6.85 -9.99
C LYS A 691 23.24 7.29 -11.46
N GLN A 692 24.04 6.61 -12.26
CA GLN A 692 24.04 6.79 -13.72
C GLN A 692 22.68 6.40 -14.32
N GLY A 693 22.20 7.19 -15.28
CA GLY A 693 20.88 6.98 -15.88
C GLY A 693 19.71 7.18 -14.91
N CYS A 694 19.88 7.99 -13.86
CA CYS A 694 18.97 8.03 -12.72
C CYS A 694 18.94 9.38 -11.98
N TRP A 695 17.87 10.15 -12.21
CA TRP A 695 17.59 11.37 -11.47
C TRP A 695 17.11 10.98 -10.09
N SER A 696 17.90 11.36 -9.11
CA SER A 696 17.67 11.07 -7.70
C SER A 696 17.30 12.38 -7.02
N LEU A 697 16.17 12.42 -6.30
CA LEU A 697 15.65 13.64 -5.68
C LEU A 697 16.57 14.07 -4.52
N LEU A 698 17.44 15.03 -4.78
CA LEU A 698 18.22 15.72 -3.77
C LEU A 698 17.33 16.72 -3.03
N LYS A 699 16.47 16.21 -2.15
CA LYS A 699 15.83 17.06 -1.14
C LYS A 699 16.88 17.54 -0.12
N GLY A 700 16.61 18.68 0.51
CA GLY A 700 17.38 19.17 1.65
C GLY A 700 16.75 20.40 2.28
N GLY A 701 17.56 21.18 2.98
CA GLY A 701 17.21 22.53 3.37
C GLY A 701 18.31 23.21 4.18
N MET A 702 18.03 24.42 4.62
CA MET A 702 18.86 25.13 5.61
C MET A 702 18.02 26.18 6.36
N VAL A 703 18.63 26.82 7.35
CA VAL A 703 18.10 28.03 7.96
C VAL A 703 19.03 29.20 7.65
N GLY A 704 18.45 30.33 7.22
CA GLY A 704 19.18 31.58 7.07
C GLY A 704 19.56 32.12 8.44
N ASN A 705 20.77 31.81 8.92
CA ASN A 705 21.27 32.28 10.22
C ASN A 705 21.69 33.76 10.17
N ILE A 706 22.07 34.24 8.99
CA ILE A 706 22.46 35.61 8.68
C ILE A 706 21.71 36.06 7.41
N SER A 707 21.44 37.36 7.27
CA SER A 707 21.00 37.95 5.99
C SER A 707 22.22 38.19 5.11
N SER A 708 22.68 37.17 4.39
CA SER A 708 23.91 37.21 3.58
C SER A 708 23.71 36.52 2.23
N PRO A 709 24.41 36.95 1.17
CA PRO A 709 24.55 36.14 -0.03
C PRO A 709 25.33 34.86 0.32
N VAL A 710 24.82 33.70 -0.12
CA VAL A 710 25.55 32.43 -0.08
C VAL A 710 25.60 31.85 -1.48
N ASP A 711 26.71 31.19 -1.81
CA ASP A 711 26.91 30.51 -3.08
C ASP A 711 26.46 29.06 -2.90
N MET A 712 25.37 28.67 -3.57
CA MET A 712 24.76 27.34 -3.49
C MET A 712 25.49 26.36 -4.40
N LEU A 713 26.41 25.60 -3.81
CA LEU A 713 27.30 24.64 -4.45
C LEU A 713 26.74 23.21 -4.38
N PHE A 714 27.40 22.28 -5.06
CA PHE A 714 27.06 20.86 -5.00
C PHE A 714 28.30 19.98 -5.01
N GLU A 715 28.37 19.01 -4.11
CA GLU A 715 29.60 18.26 -3.82
C GLU A 715 29.46 16.79 -4.21
N SER A 716 30.51 16.25 -4.84
CA SER A 716 30.69 14.81 -5.07
C SER A 716 32.16 14.45 -4.93
N LYS A 717 32.50 13.50 -4.04
CA LYS A 717 33.90 13.13 -3.76
C LYS A 717 34.63 12.53 -4.95
N ASN A 718 33.94 11.75 -5.77
CA ASN A 718 34.45 11.34 -7.07
C ASN A 718 34.44 12.56 -8.01
N THR A 719 35.63 12.96 -8.46
CA THR A 719 35.86 14.10 -9.37
C THR A 719 35.94 13.69 -10.84
N ALA A 720 36.21 12.41 -11.13
CA ALA A 720 36.17 11.87 -12.49
C ALA A 720 34.75 11.86 -13.05
N ILE A 721 33.73 11.63 -12.20
CA ILE A 721 32.34 11.77 -12.61
C ILE A 721 31.92 13.24 -12.71
N GLN A 722 31.09 13.47 -13.72
CA GLN A 722 30.39 14.72 -13.92
C GLN A 722 29.16 14.71 -13.01
N ILE A 723 28.90 15.81 -12.31
CA ILE A 723 27.63 15.94 -11.58
C ILE A 723 26.61 16.57 -12.51
N TRP A 724 25.46 15.92 -12.64
CA TRP A 724 24.33 16.38 -13.43
C TRP A 724 23.28 16.91 -12.46
N ILE A 725 22.96 18.21 -12.49
CA ILE A 725 22.19 18.85 -11.40
C ILE A 725 21.17 19.83 -11.90
N ASP A 726 20.09 19.93 -11.16
CA ASP A 726 18.81 19.98 -11.82
C ASP A 726 17.75 20.50 -10.86
N ASN A 727 16.73 21.17 -11.40
CA ASN A 727 15.49 21.35 -10.69
C ASN A 727 15.50 22.18 -9.40
N VAL A 728 16.45 23.09 -9.23
CA VAL A 728 16.80 23.62 -7.90
C VAL A 728 15.76 24.61 -7.35
N SER A 729 14.87 24.10 -6.50
CA SER A 729 14.02 24.93 -5.65
C SER A 729 14.69 25.17 -4.30
N LEU A 730 14.59 26.42 -3.83
CA LEU A 730 14.98 26.85 -2.49
C LEU A 730 13.87 27.77 -1.96
N GLN A 731 12.77 27.16 -1.51
CA GLN A 731 11.59 27.91 -1.09
C GLN A 731 11.79 28.53 0.31
N PRO A 732 11.74 29.88 0.44
CA PRO A 732 11.73 30.53 1.74
C PRO A 732 10.39 30.35 2.45
N PHE A 733 10.46 29.97 3.72
CA PHE A 733 9.35 30.05 4.67
C PHE A 733 9.76 30.97 5.82
N THR A 734 8.85 31.84 6.25
CA THR A 734 8.98 32.45 7.60
C THR A 734 8.76 31.37 8.66
N LYS A 735 9.36 31.54 9.85
CA LYS A 735 8.99 30.71 11.01
C LYS A 735 7.48 30.76 11.32
N LYS A 736 6.76 31.84 10.96
CA LYS A 736 5.29 31.92 11.04
C LYS A 736 4.57 30.99 10.04
N GLN A 737 5.01 30.94 8.78
CA GLN A 737 4.46 30.01 7.77
C GLN A 737 4.74 28.56 8.15
N TRP A 738 5.98 28.26 8.55
CA TRP A 738 6.39 26.96 9.08
C TRP A 738 5.55 26.55 10.29
N ARG A 739 5.41 27.42 11.30
CA ARG A 739 4.62 27.15 12.49
C ARG A 739 3.16 26.86 12.12
N SER A 740 2.56 27.67 11.24
CA SER A 740 1.21 27.43 10.72
C SER A 740 1.09 26.10 9.95
N HIS A 741 2.12 25.69 9.20
CA HIS A 741 2.17 24.36 8.58
C HIS A 741 2.19 23.24 9.63
N GLN A 742 2.98 23.39 10.70
CA GLN A 742 3.04 22.38 11.76
C GLN A 742 1.76 22.34 12.59
N ASP A 743 1.14 23.47 12.93
CA ASP A 743 -0.13 23.51 13.66
C ASP A 743 -1.28 22.89 12.82
N LYS A 744 -1.31 23.15 11.50
CA LYS A 744 -2.23 22.48 10.55
C LYS A 744 -1.94 20.98 10.43
N SER A 745 -0.67 20.60 10.36
CA SER A 745 -0.25 19.19 10.25
C SER A 745 -0.60 18.43 11.52
N ILE A 746 -0.29 18.96 12.71
CA ILE A 746 -0.69 18.40 14.01
C ILE A 746 -2.21 18.24 14.07
N SER A 747 -2.98 19.26 13.69
CA SER A 747 -4.44 19.19 13.64
C SER A 747 -4.98 18.11 12.68
N LYS A 748 -4.22 17.75 11.63
CA LYS A 748 -4.57 16.72 10.65
C LYS A 748 -4.07 15.31 11.02
N VAL A 749 -2.93 15.19 11.71
CA VAL A 749 -2.22 13.90 11.92
C VAL A 749 -2.14 13.46 13.38
N ARG A 750 -2.54 14.31 14.34
CA ARG A 750 -2.59 14.01 15.79
C ARG A 750 -3.96 14.23 16.43
N LYS A 751 -4.90 14.86 15.71
CA LYS A 751 -6.27 15.12 16.19
C LYS A 751 -7.33 14.45 15.30
N LYS A 752 -8.51 14.23 15.87
CA LYS A 752 -9.73 13.74 15.21
C LYS A 752 -10.88 14.64 15.65
N LYS A 753 -11.68 15.13 14.69
CA LYS A 753 -13.00 15.71 15.01
C LYS A 753 -13.97 14.56 15.27
N LEU A 754 -14.68 14.66 16.39
CA LEU A 754 -15.73 13.75 16.83
C LEU A 754 -17.00 14.57 17.08
N SER A 755 -18.14 13.91 16.89
CA SER A 755 -19.45 14.42 17.31
C SER A 755 -19.94 13.56 18.47
N PHE A 756 -20.63 14.16 19.42
CA PHE A 756 -21.19 13.50 20.59
C PHE A 756 -22.67 13.85 20.70
N GLN A 757 -23.45 12.98 21.34
CA GLN A 757 -24.82 13.30 21.75
C GLN A 757 -25.07 12.83 23.18
N VAL A 758 -25.51 13.73 24.04
CA VAL A 758 -25.99 13.45 25.39
C VAL A 758 -27.47 13.07 25.34
N CYS A 759 -27.81 11.94 25.95
CA CYS A 759 -29.18 11.47 26.08
C CYS A 759 -29.41 10.80 27.44
N HIS A 760 -30.64 10.70 27.91
CA HIS A 760 -30.97 9.85 29.05
C HIS A 760 -30.98 8.36 28.63
N ALA A 761 -31.08 7.45 29.60
CA ALA A 761 -31.14 6.00 29.36
C ALA A 761 -32.27 5.55 28.39
N ASN A 762 -33.38 6.31 28.33
CA ASN A 762 -34.52 6.13 27.42
C ASN A 762 -34.27 6.65 25.98
N ARG A 763 -33.09 7.25 25.71
CA ARG A 763 -32.68 7.96 24.48
C ARG A 763 -33.31 9.34 24.22
N THR A 764 -34.03 9.97 25.15
CA THR A 764 -34.38 11.40 24.97
C THR A 764 -33.12 12.26 25.12
N ALA A 765 -32.97 13.30 24.30
CA ALA A 765 -31.85 14.23 24.37
C ALA A 765 -31.81 14.97 25.71
N VAL A 766 -30.62 15.32 26.19
CA VAL A 766 -30.45 16.21 27.35
C VAL A 766 -29.92 17.56 26.87
N GLY A 767 -30.85 18.48 26.60
CA GLY A 767 -30.51 19.82 26.17
C GLY A 767 -29.77 20.59 27.27
N GLY A 768 -28.73 21.35 26.92
CA GLY A 768 -28.01 22.18 27.90
C GLY A 768 -27.14 21.41 28.91
N ALA A 769 -26.98 20.09 28.77
CA ALA A 769 -26.13 19.30 29.65
C ALA A 769 -24.67 19.80 29.66
N SER A 770 -24.06 19.90 30.84
CA SER A 770 -22.67 20.32 31.00
C SER A 770 -21.73 19.12 30.84
N VAL A 771 -20.80 19.19 29.90
CA VAL A 771 -19.89 18.09 29.58
C VAL A 771 -18.44 18.50 29.84
N THR A 772 -17.80 17.86 30.81
CA THR A 772 -16.37 18.00 31.08
C THR A 772 -15.59 16.82 30.49
N ILE A 773 -14.87 17.04 29.39
CA ILE A 773 -13.96 16.05 28.79
C ILE A 773 -12.53 16.28 29.31
N LYS A 774 -11.92 15.22 29.87
CA LYS A 774 -10.54 15.22 30.39
C LYS A 774 -9.74 14.10 29.71
N GLN A 775 -8.55 14.41 29.20
CA GLN A 775 -7.67 13.39 28.62
C GLN A 775 -6.99 12.57 29.72
N ALA A 776 -7.22 11.26 29.72
CA ALA A 776 -6.63 10.33 30.69
C ALA A 776 -5.23 9.86 30.25
N ARG A 777 -5.03 9.59 28.95
CA ARG A 777 -3.73 9.15 28.40
C ARG A 777 -3.44 9.82 27.06
N SER A 778 -2.17 10.14 26.79
CA SER A 778 -1.72 10.51 25.44
C SER A 778 -1.66 9.28 24.54
N GLY A 779 -2.25 9.37 23.34
CA GLY A 779 -2.10 8.37 22.28
C GLY A 779 -0.83 8.54 21.45
N PHE A 780 -0.03 9.58 21.73
CA PHE A 780 1.31 9.74 21.18
C PHE A 780 2.37 9.46 22.27
N PRO A 781 3.27 8.47 22.06
CA PRO A 781 4.42 8.21 22.92
C PRO A 781 5.37 9.43 22.97
N PHE A 782 5.29 10.18 24.06
CA PHE A 782 6.20 11.28 24.39
C PHE A 782 6.89 10.98 25.71
N GLY A 783 8.23 11.02 25.71
CA GLY A 783 9.05 10.43 26.76
C GLY A 783 10.40 11.09 26.99
N CYS A 784 11.15 10.53 27.92
CA CYS A 784 12.47 11.00 28.31
C CYS A 784 13.36 9.80 28.71
N ALA A 785 14.68 9.96 28.63
CA ALA A 785 15.63 8.94 29.06
C ALA A 785 15.72 8.87 30.60
N MET A 786 16.13 7.71 31.11
CA MET A 786 16.13 7.40 32.54
C MET A 786 17.43 6.68 32.92
N THR A 787 17.90 6.83 34.17
CA THR A 787 19.01 6.05 34.73
C THR A 787 18.69 5.49 36.11
N ARG A 788 19.61 4.67 36.63
CA ARG A 788 19.61 4.11 37.99
C ARG A 788 19.31 5.09 39.13
N ASN A 789 19.49 6.40 38.95
CA ASN A 789 19.16 7.37 39.99
C ASN A 789 17.65 7.53 40.21
N ILE A 790 16.80 7.06 39.29
CA ILE A 790 15.34 6.91 39.50
C ILE A 790 15.04 6.00 40.71
N LEU A 791 15.89 5.02 40.98
CA LEU A 791 15.76 4.07 42.10
C LEU A 791 16.16 4.69 43.46
N LYS A 792 16.69 5.93 43.48
CA LYS A 792 17.27 6.57 44.67
C LYS A 792 16.53 7.83 45.13
N SER A 793 15.55 8.32 44.38
CA SER A 793 14.87 9.59 44.67
C SER A 793 13.39 9.57 44.30
N ASP A 794 12.53 9.56 45.33
CA ASP A 794 11.09 9.75 45.21
C ASP A 794 10.71 11.04 44.45
N ALA A 795 11.51 12.09 44.60
CA ALA A 795 11.30 13.35 43.90
C ALA A 795 11.54 13.21 42.39
N TYR A 796 12.57 12.45 41.99
CA TYR A 796 12.79 12.11 40.57
C TYR A 796 11.66 11.21 40.04
N GLN A 797 11.24 10.19 40.82
CA GLN A 797 10.13 9.31 40.44
C GLN A 797 8.84 10.09 40.16
N LYS A 798 8.45 10.97 41.09
CA LYS A 798 7.27 11.85 40.97
C LYS A 798 7.41 12.85 39.81
N TRP A 799 8.60 13.44 39.63
CA TRP A 799 8.87 14.37 38.52
C TRP A 799 8.77 13.69 37.15
N PHE A 800 9.27 12.46 37.02
CA PHE A 800 9.30 11.73 35.75
C PHE A 800 7.92 11.16 35.39
N ALA A 801 7.29 10.44 36.32
CA ALA A 801 6.01 9.75 36.08
C ALA A 801 4.84 10.71 35.81
N SER A 802 4.91 11.96 36.31
CA SER A 802 3.91 13.00 36.01
C SER A 802 4.01 13.56 34.58
N ARG A 803 5.10 13.30 33.85
CA ARG A 803 5.39 13.86 32.53
C ARG A 803 5.36 12.85 31.40
N PHE A 804 6.03 11.71 31.58
CA PHE A 804 6.46 10.84 30.49
C PHE A 804 5.75 9.49 30.50
N SER A 805 5.11 9.16 29.37
CA SER A 805 4.42 7.88 29.14
C SER A 805 5.33 6.76 28.63
N ILE A 806 6.59 7.09 28.33
CA ILE A 806 7.58 6.19 27.75
C ILE A 806 9.00 6.63 28.11
N THR A 807 9.92 5.66 28.17
CA THR A 807 11.33 5.87 28.45
C THR A 807 12.25 4.92 27.68
N THR A 808 13.54 5.24 27.73
CA THR A 808 14.69 4.42 27.33
C THR A 808 15.75 4.57 28.43
N PHE A 809 16.60 3.57 28.64
CA PHE A 809 17.62 3.62 29.70
C PHE A 809 18.96 4.04 29.12
N ARG A 810 19.62 5.07 29.67
CA ARG A 810 20.79 5.67 29.01
C ARG A 810 21.99 4.72 28.88
N ASN A 811 22.23 3.91 29.90
CA ASN A 811 23.32 2.93 29.90
C ASN A 811 22.91 1.53 30.37
N GLU A 812 21.91 1.45 31.26
CA GLU A 812 21.65 0.29 32.10
C GLU A 812 21.26 -1.01 31.37
N MET A 813 20.96 -0.99 30.07
CA MET A 813 20.76 -2.20 29.25
C MET A 813 21.90 -2.50 28.26
N LYS A 814 22.83 -1.56 28.02
CA LYS A 814 23.96 -1.71 27.09
C LYS A 814 24.91 -2.83 27.54
N TRP A 815 25.59 -3.48 26.59
CA TRP A 815 26.38 -4.70 26.86
C TRP A 815 27.44 -4.49 27.96
N TYR A 816 28.28 -3.46 27.84
CA TYR A 816 29.30 -3.11 28.84
C TYR A 816 28.76 -2.77 30.24
N SER A 817 27.48 -2.40 30.37
CA SER A 817 26.84 -2.12 31.65
C SER A 817 26.16 -3.34 32.29
N THR A 818 26.05 -4.44 31.55
CA THR A 818 25.30 -5.65 31.96
C THR A 818 26.11 -6.94 31.87
N GLU A 819 27.30 -6.94 31.25
CA GLU A 819 28.25 -8.07 31.23
C GLU A 819 29.69 -7.53 31.12
N THR A 820 30.22 -7.00 32.23
CA THR A 820 31.58 -6.42 32.30
C THR A 820 32.67 -7.46 32.12
N GLU A 821 32.41 -8.70 32.55
CA GLU A 821 33.28 -9.87 32.45
C GLU A 821 32.48 -11.01 31.78
N GLN A 822 33.14 -11.82 30.96
CA GLN A 822 32.48 -12.83 30.12
C GLN A 822 31.66 -13.83 30.95
N GLY A 823 30.38 -13.98 30.62
CA GLY A 823 29.43 -14.87 31.31
C GLY A 823 28.90 -14.32 32.64
N HIS A 824 29.41 -13.18 33.14
CA HIS A 824 28.98 -12.58 34.40
C HIS A 824 27.93 -11.48 34.17
N GLU A 825 26.74 -11.90 33.74
CA GLU A 825 25.61 -10.99 33.48
C GLU A 825 25.01 -10.41 34.79
N ASN A 826 24.83 -9.09 34.84
CA ASN A 826 24.17 -8.38 35.93
C ASN A 826 23.06 -7.44 35.42
N TYR A 827 21.81 -7.85 35.63
CA TYR A 827 20.61 -7.09 35.27
C TYR A 827 19.88 -6.46 36.47
N THR A 828 20.48 -6.46 37.67
CA THR A 828 19.82 -6.02 38.92
C THR A 828 19.22 -4.61 38.82
N ILE A 829 19.96 -3.68 38.21
CA ILE A 829 19.54 -2.30 38.01
C ILE A 829 18.47 -2.14 36.90
N PRO A 830 18.67 -2.62 35.65
CA PRO A 830 17.64 -2.49 34.61
C PRO A 830 16.35 -3.27 34.90
N ASP A 831 16.38 -4.45 35.55
CA ASP A 831 15.13 -5.11 35.96
C ASP A 831 14.37 -4.29 37.03
N ALA A 832 15.08 -3.64 37.97
CA ALA A 832 14.46 -2.72 38.93
C ALA A 832 13.88 -1.45 38.27
N MET A 833 14.54 -0.92 37.24
CA MET A 833 14.03 0.21 36.46
C MET A 833 12.82 -0.18 35.58
N VAL A 834 12.81 -1.37 34.97
CA VAL A 834 11.64 -1.89 34.26
C VAL A 834 10.47 -2.13 35.22
N LYS A 835 10.74 -2.57 36.46
CA LYS A 835 9.73 -2.68 37.51
C LYS A 835 9.13 -1.30 37.84
N PHE A 836 9.96 -0.28 38.08
CA PHE A 836 9.50 1.10 38.32
C PHE A 836 8.65 1.63 37.15
N ALA A 837 9.13 1.49 35.91
CA ALA A 837 8.43 1.96 34.72
C ALA A 837 7.05 1.29 34.60
N LYS A 838 6.98 -0.05 34.75
CA LYS A 838 5.73 -0.81 34.74
C LYS A 838 4.77 -0.41 35.87
N GLN A 839 5.26 -0.08 37.06
CA GLN A 839 4.44 0.38 38.18
C GLN A 839 3.79 1.76 37.93
N ASN A 840 4.30 2.54 36.97
CA ASN A 840 3.82 3.89 36.65
C ASN A 840 3.20 3.98 35.23
N ASP A 841 2.90 2.85 34.59
CA ASP A 841 2.38 2.75 33.21
C ASP A 841 3.27 3.44 32.13
N ILE A 842 4.58 3.45 32.41
CA ILE A 842 5.62 3.97 31.53
C ILE A 842 6.11 2.82 30.65
N SER A 843 5.91 2.94 29.33
CA SER A 843 6.46 1.98 28.37
C SER A 843 7.99 2.09 28.29
N VAL A 844 8.68 1.01 27.94
CA VAL A 844 10.15 0.99 27.83
C VAL A 844 10.57 0.55 26.43
N ARG A 845 11.47 1.32 25.81
CA ARG A 845 12.31 0.88 24.68
C ARG A 845 13.59 0.27 25.25
N GLY A 846 13.95 -0.93 24.80
CA GLY A 846 15.23 -1.53 25.15
C GLY A 846 16.34 -0.93 24.31
N HIS A 847 17.31 -0.27 24.96
CA HIS A 847 18.47 0.33 24.32
C HIS A 847 19.75 -0.14 25.04
N ASN A 848 20.58 -0.99 24.44
CA ASN A 848 20.43 -1.70 23.16
C ASN A 848 20.93 -3.15 23.32
N ILE A 849 20.57 -4.03 22.38
CA ILE A 849 21.07 -5.42 22.40
C ILE A 849 22.57 -5.41 22.09
N PHE A 850 22.91 -4.75 20.98
CA PHE A 850 24.28 -4.51 20.50
C PHE A 850 24.47 -3.04 20.09
N TRP A 851 25.71 -2.57 20.23
CA TRP A 851 26.17 -1.26 19.74
C TRP A 851 27.38 -1.52 18.86
N ASP A 852 27.31 -1.22 17.57
CA ASP A 852 28.32 -1.68 16.59
C ASP A 852 29.65 -0.90 16.68
N ASN A 853 29.71 0.16 17.50
CA ASN A 853 30.92 0.93 17.77
C ASN A 853 31.95 0.10 18.59
N PRO A 854 33.17 -0.15 18.07
CA PRO A 854 34.23 -0.88 18.79
C PRO A 854 34.67 -0.24 20.11
N GLU A 855 34.45 1.06 20.31
CA GLU A 855 34.76 1.76 21.56
C GLU A 855 33.91 1.24 22.73
N PHE A 856 32.61 1.05 22.49
CA PHE A 856 31.63 0.70 23.52
C PHE A 856 31.38 -0.82 23.66
N GLN A 857 32.16 -1.65 22.98
CA GLN A 857 32.19 -3.09 23.26
C GLN A 857 32.86 -3.38 24.61
N PRO A 858 32.42 -4.40 25.38
CA PRO A 858 33.16 -4.84 26.56
C PRO A 858 34.59 -5.26 26.19
N GLN A 859 35.58 -4.98 27.04
CA GLN A 859 36.99 -5.17 26.68
C GLN A 859 37.34 -6.62 26.31
N TRP A 860 36.68 -7.60 26.94
CA TRP A 860 36.82 -9.02 26.58
C TRP A 860 36.27 -9.32 25.18
N VAL A 861 35.11 -8.76 24.80
CA VAL A 861 34.50 -8.90 23.46
C VAL A 861 35.42 -8.36 22.36
N LYS A 862 36.18 -7.30 22.64
CA LYS A 862 37.18 -6.75 21.70
C LYS A 862 38.32 -7.73 21.42
N ALA A 863 38.70 -8.57 22.38
CA ALA A 863 39.79 -9.55 22.24
C ALA A 863 39.37 -10.85 21.53
N LEU A 864 38.08 -11.20 21.51
CA LEU A 864 37.59 -12.47 20.96
C LEU A 864 37.93 -12.70 19.48
N SER A 865 38.20 -13.96 19.13
CA SER A 865 38.20 -14.43 17.74
C SER A 865 36.79 -14.43 17.13
N ALA A 866 36.70 -14.59 15.80
CA ALA A 866 35.42 -14.66 15.09
C ALA A 866 34.47 -15.75 15.63
N MET A 867 35.00 -16.94 15.99
CA MET A 867 34.17 -18.05 16.48
C MET A 867 33.65 -17.78 17.89
N GLU A 868 34.49 -17.25 18.78
CA GLU A 868 34.12 -16.93 20.15
C GLU A 868 33.16 -15.73 20.19
N LEU A 869 33.38 -14.71 19.36
CA LEU A 869 32.45 -13.58 19.23
C LEU A 869 31.09 -14.03 18.70
N LYS A 870 31.05 -14.97 17.74
CA LYS A 870 29.79 -15.54 17.22
C LYS A 870 29.00 -16.26 18.31
N LYS A 871 29.71 -16.97 19.20
CA LYS A 871 29.13 -17.60 20.40
C LYS A 871 28.65 -16.55 21.41
N ALA A 872 29.50 -15.61 21.82
CA ALA A 872 29.18 -14.59 22.82
C ALA A 872 28.02 -13.69 22.38
N ALA A 873 27.95 -13.29 21.10
CA ALA A 873 26.82 -12.55 20.54
C ALA A 873 25.54 -13.39 20.58
N ALA A 874 25.60 -14.69 20.23
CA ALA A 874 24.46 -15.58 20.32
C ALA A 874 23.97 -15.76 21.78
N GLU A 875 24.88 -15.89 22.75
CA GLU A 875 24.54 -15.99 24.18
C GLU A 875 23.89 -14.69 24.68
N ARG A 876 24.51 -13.54 24.40
CA ARG A 876 24.03 -12.19 24.72
C ARG A 876 22.60 -11.93 24.23
N ILE A 877 22.32 -12.16 22.94
CA ILE A 877 21.00 -11.89 22.36
C ILE A 877 19.92 -12.83 22.92
N ASN A 878 20.27 -14.11 23.16
CA ASN A 878 19.35 -15.07 23.76
C ASN A 878 19.01 -14.69 25.20
N SER A 879 19.98 -14.27 26.01
CA SER A 879 19.72 -13.86 27.40
C SER A 879 18.92 -12.55 27.49
N VAL A 880 19.39 -11.48 26.85
CA VAL A 880 18.80 -10.14 27.03
C VAL A 880 17.38 -10.05 26.46
N VAL A 881 17.13 -10.60 25.27
CA VAL A 881 15.78 -10.53 24.66
C VAL A 881 14.80 -11.44 25.40
N SER A 882 15.22 -12.64 25.82
CA SER A 882 14.36 -13.54 26.60
C SER A 882 13.99 -12.97 27.96
N ARG A 883 14.95 -12.34 28.66
CA ARG A 883 14.74 -11.70 29.98
C ARG A 883 13.72 -10.57 29.93
N TYR A 884 13.68 -9.82 28.84
CA TYR A 884 12.78 -8.67 28.67
C TYR A 884 11.58 -8.92 27.76
N ARG A 885 11.37 -10.18 27.32
CA ARG A 885 10.25 -10.63 26.50
C ARG A 885 8.90 -10.20 27.09
N GLY A 886 8.11 -9.44 26.35
CA GLY A 886 6.81 -8.90 26.74
C GLY A 886 6.86 -7.84 27.84
N LYS A 887 8.05 -7.39 28.26
CA LYS A 887 8.23 -6.23 29.16
C LYS A 887 8.51 -4.92 28.39
N LEU A 888 8.95 -5.01 27.14
CA LEU A 888 9.37 -3.88 26.30
C LEU A 888 8.51 -3.77 25.03
N ILE A 889 8.29 -2.55 24.53
CA ILE A 889 7.53 -2.33 23.30
C ILE A 889 8.42 -2.26 22.05
N ALA A 890 9.70 -1.96 22.23
CA ALA A 890 10.70 -1.81 21.17
C ALA A 890 12.08 -2.30 21.64
N TRP A 891 12.91 -2.73 20.70
CA TRP A 891 14.34 -2.99 20.89
C TRP A 891 15.13 -2.21 19.83
N ASP A 892 16.13 -1.44 20.25
CA ASP A 892 17.24 -1.04 19.38
C ASP A 892 18.18 -2.25 19.28
N VAL A 893 18.14 -2.95 18.13
CA VAL A 893 18.77 -4.27 17.98
C VAL A 893 20.26 -4.15 17.71
N VAL A 894 20.63 -3.29 16.76
CA VAL A 894 22.03 -2.88 16.55
C VAL A 894 22.03 -1.36 16.43
N ASN A 895 22.64 -0.72 17.42
CA ASN A 895 22.83 0.73 17.46
C ASN A 895 24.07 1.13 16.66
N GLU A 896 23.97 2.21 15.88
CA GLU A 896 25.06 2.83 15.09
C GLU A 896 25.68 1.90 14.02
N ASN A 897 24.82 1.06 13.43
CA ASN A 897 25.14 0.02 12.45
C ASN A 897 25.32 0.57 11.01
N LEU A 898 25.33 1.90 10.82
CA LEU A 898 25.89 2.55 9.63
C LEU A 898 27.25 3.19 9.89
N HIS A 899 27.42 3.81 11.06
CA HIS A 899 28.70 4.41 11.45
C HIS A 899 29.79 3.38 11.70
N PHE A 900 29.40 2.19 12.16
CA PHE A 900 30.31 1.12 12.49
C PHE A 900 29.80 -0.22 11.95
N SER A 901 30.70 -1.20 11.96
CA SER A 901 30.51 -2.53 11.36
C SER A 901 31.25 -3.64 12.12
N PHE A 902 31.58 -3.44 13.41
CA PHE A 902 32.35 -4.36 14.25
C PHE A 902 31.89 -5.83 14.11
N PHE A 903 30.58 -6.09 14.15
CA PHE A 903 30.07 -7.45 13.98
C PHE A 903 30.11 -7.93 12.53
N GLU A 904 29.86 -7.06 11.54
CA GLU A 904 29.94 -7.42 10.11
C GLU A 904 31.37 -7.56 9.58
N ASP A 905 32.39 -7.08 10.31
CA ASP A 905 33.81 -7.22 10.00
C ASP A 905 34.48 -8.39 10.74
N LYS A 906 34.11 -8.65 12.01
CA LYS A 906 34.63 -9.80 12.76
C LYS A 906 33.89 -11.13 12.52
N LEU A 907 32.64 -11.10 12.07
CA LEU A 907 31.82 -12.29 11.84
C LEU A 907 31.58 -12.51 10.33
N ASP A 908 30.32 -12.65 9.94
CA ASP A 908 29.89 -12.73 8.55
C ASP A 908 29.28 -11.38 8.13
N LYS A 909 29.35 -11.04 6.83
CA LYS A 909 28.73 -9.81 6.28
C LYS A 909 27.20 -9.76 6.38
N ASN A 910 26.55 -10.78 6.95
CA ASN A 910 25.12 -10.82 7.28
C ASN A 910 24.83 -10.93 8.79
N ALA A 911 25.81 -10.64 9.66
CA ALA A 911 25.67 -10.73 11.12
C ALA A 911 24.50 -9.89 11.65
N SER A 912 24.37 -8.64 11.20
CA SER A 912 23.24 -7.76 11.55
C SER A 912 21.90 -8.46 11.25
N GLU A 913 21.71 -8.94 10.02
CA GLU A 913 20.48 -9.62 9.60
C GLU A 913 20.10 -10.82 10.48
N ILE A 914 21.11 -11.58 10.92
CA ILE A 914 20.95 -12.72 11.84
C ILE A 914 20.54 -12.25 13.24
N PHE A 915 21.08 -11.14 13.74
CA PHE A 915 20.69 -10.57 15.03
C PHE A 915 19.23 -10.11 15.05
N TYR A 916 18.78 -9.36 14.03
CA TYR A 916 17.35 -8.99 13.88
C TYR A 916 16.46 -10.23 13.81
N SER A 917 16.88 -11.27 13.07
CA SER A 917 16.14 -12.53 12.98
C SER A 917 16.04 -13.22 14.35
N THR A 918 17.11 -13.19 15.13
CA THR A 918 17.15 -13.83 16.45
C THR A 918 16.30 -13.07 17.46
N ALA A 919 16.42 -11.74 17.53
CA ALA A 919 15.58 -10.90 18.38
C ALA A 919 14.08 -11.06 18.05
N TYR A 920 13.72 -11.07 16.75
CA TYR A 920 12.34 -11.27 16.29
C TYR A 920 11.77 -12.65 16.64
N HIS A 921 12.56 -13.72 16.54
CA HIS A 921 12.08 -15.05 16.95
C HIS A 921 11.94 -15.19 18.48
N LEU A 922 12.76 -14.48 19.26
CA LEU A 922 12.68 -14.46 20.72
C LEU A 922 11.47 -13.66 21.21
N ASP A 923 11.24 -12.43 20.72
CA ASP A 923 9.97 -11.71 20.95
C ASP A 923 9.31 -11.17 19.67
N PRO A 924 8.43 -11.96 19.03
CA PRO A 924 7.71 -11.56 17.82
C PRO A 924 6.72 -10.39 17.98
N ARG A 925 6.51 -9.87 19.21
CA ARG A 925 5.59 -8.76 19.48
C ARG A 925 6.29 -7.41 19.68
N THR A 926 7.60 -7.41 19.86
CA THR A 926 8.39 -6.20 20.06
C THR A 926 8.81 -5.63 18.70
N THR A 927 8.77 -4.31 18.53
CA THR A 927 9.24 -3.66 17.29
C THR A 927 10.76 -3.56 17.29
N MET A 928 11.39 -4.04 16.22
CA MET A 928 12.84 -4.09 16.05
C MET A 928 13.32 -2.85 15.29
N PHE A 929 14.09 -2.02 15.98
CA PHE A 929 14.63 -0.77 15.47
C PHE A 929 16.10 -0.93 15.08
N LEU A 930 16.41 -0.40 13.89
CA LEU A 930 17.70 0.23 13.63
C LEU A 930 17.69 1.60 14.34
N ASN A 931 18.81 1.99 14.94
CA ASN A 931 18.92 3.24 15.70
C ASN A 931 20.26 3.89 15.37
N GLU A 932 20.23 5.14 14.89
CA GLU A 932 21.37 5.81 14.26
C GLU A 932 21.34 7.33 14.51
N TYR A 933 22.50 7.98 14.60
CA TYR A 933 22.61 9.43 14.76
C TYR A 933 22.93 10.17 13.45
N ASN A 934 22.78 11.50 13.48
CA ASN A 934 23.01 12.44 12.39
C ASN A 934 22.16 12.29 11.12
N THR A 935 21.35 11.23 10.97
CA THR A 935 20.46 11.01 9.82
C THR A 935 19.48 12.17 9.56
N ILE A 936 19.12 12.96 10.56
CA ILE A 936 18.23 14.14 10.45
C ILE A 936 18.82 15.42 11.04
N GLU A 937 19.89 15.29 11.84
CA GLU A 937 20.45 16.35 12.68
C GLU A 937 21.48 17.18 11.94
N TYR A 938 22.41 16.50 11.26
CA TYR A 938 23.50 17.14 10.54
C TYR A 938 23.53 16.70 9.08
N SER A 939 23.06 17.60 8.21
CA SER A 939 23.09 17.46 6.76
C SER A 939 24.50 17.26 6.16
N GLY A 940 25.57 17.37 6.95
CA GLY A 940 26.95 17.05 6.56
C GLY A 940 27.43 15.62 6.88
N ASP A 941 26.67 14.83 7.64
CA ASP A 941 27.04 13.43 7.92
C ASP A 941 26.77 12.51 6.73
N GLU A 942 27.81 12.15 5.99
CA GLU A 942 27.70 11.27 4.85
C GLU A 942 27.46 9.80 5.21
N THR A 943 27.70 9.38 6.43
CA THR A 943 27.71 7.96 6.82
C THR A 943 26.29 7.48 7.07
N ALA A 944 25.52 8.23 7.84
CA ALA A 944 24.17 7.88 8.27
C ALA A 944 23.06 8.54 7.44
N SER A 945 23.27 8.77 6.13
CA SER A 945 22.25 9.44 5.29
C SER A 945 20.91 8.68 5.24
N PRO A 946 19.76 9.36 5.02
CA PRO A 946 18.45 8.72 4.88
C PRO A 946 18.42 7.57 3.86
N GLU A 947 19.16 7.70 2.76
CA GLU A 947 19.29 6.70 1.70
C GLU A 947 20.13 5.50 2.16
N LYS A 948 21.28 5.74 2.79
CA LYS A 948 22.13 4.67 3.34
C LYS A 948 21.38 3.92 4.45
N TYR A 949 20.67 4.64 5.31
CA TYR A 949 19.84 4.10 6.38
C TYR A 949 18.78 3.15 5.81
N ILE A 950 18.08 3.60 4.77
CA ILE A 950 17.11 2.80 4.01
C ILE A 950 17.74 1.54 3.40
N GLU A 951 18.94 1.62 2.83
CA GLU A 951 19.62 0.47 2.24
C GLU A 951 20.09 -0.56 3.30
N LYS A 952 20.63 -0.11 4.44
CA LYS A 952 20.97 -1.00 5.56
C LYS A 952 19.71 -1.68 6.11
N LEU A 953 18.61 -0.94 6.25
CA LEU A 953 17.34 -1.47 6.75
C LEU A 953 16.66 -2.44 5.77
N GLU A 954 16.77 -2.25 4.45
CA GLU A 954 16.32 -3.26 3.48
C GLU A 954 17.23 -4.47 3.40
N LYS A 955 18.56 -4.32 3.54
CA LYS A 955 19.47 -5.46 3.72
C LYS A 955 18.98 -6.34 4.87
N ILE A 956 18.70 -5.72 6.03
CA ILE A 956 18.09 -6.37 7.20
C ILE A 956 16.73 -7.02 6.88
N LYS A 957 15.76 -6.27 6.34
CA LYS A 957 14.40 -6.79 6.07
C LYS A 957 14.34 -7.85 4.96
N SER A 958 15.29 -7.86 4.02
CA SER A 958 15.36 -8.82 2.91
C SER A 958 15.78 -10.23 3.33
N TYR A 959 16.42 -10.35 4.50
CA TYR A 959 16.88 -11.63 5.04
C TYR A 959 15.70 -12.58 5.32
N PRO A 960 15.73 -13.85 4.87
CA PRO A 960 14.57 -14.74 4.96
C PRO A 960 14.03 -15.00 6.38
N GLY A 961 14.85 -14.84 7.43
CA GLY A 961 14.41 -14.93 8.82
C GLY A 961 13.61 -13.71 9.32
N ASN A 962 13.73 -12.56 8.65
CA ASN A 962 13.05 -11.30 9.02
C ASN A 962 11.70 -11.14 8.32
N ALA A 963 11.21 -12.19 7.64
CA ALA A 963 9.92 -12.19 6.95
C ALA A 963 8.76 -12.01 7.94
N GLY A 964 8.12 -10.84 7.90
CA GLY A 964 7.02 -10.47 8.80
C GLY A 964 7.46 -9.78 10.09
N MET A 965 8.76 -9.52 10.27
CA MET A 965 9.28 -8.76 11.42
C MET A 965 8.65 -7.36 11.49
N LEU A 966 8.24 -6.97 12.70
CA LEU A 966 7.85 -5.59 13.00
C LEU A 966 9.12 -4.72 13.04
N ALA A 967 9.40 -3.99 11.97
CA ALA A 967 10.57 -3.12 11.87
C ALA A 967 10.22 -1.65 12.17
N GLY A 968 11.16 -0.89 12.73
CA GLY A 968 11.03 0.55 13.01
C GLY A 968 12.29 1.36 12.63
N ILE A 969 12.14 2.67 12.56
CA ILE A 969 13.21 3.63 12.24
C ILE A 969 13.52 4.47 13.48
N GLY A 970 14.72 4.33 14.04
CA GLY A 970 15.20 5.04 15.23
C GLY A 970 16.24 6.07 14.82
N LEU A 971 16.00 7.32 15.20
CA LEU A 971 16.82 8.46 14.83
C LEU A 971 17.20 9.14 16.14
N GLN A 972 18.47 9.00 16.56
CA GLN A 972 18.91 9.44 17.88
C GLN A 972 18.52 10.90 18.12
N SER A 973 18.71 11.78 17.13
CA SER A 973 18.27 13.18 17.18
C SER A 973 19.10 14.04 18.16
N HIS A 974 20.41 13.80 18.20
CA HIS A 974 21.39 14.60 18.94
C HIS A 974 21.76 15.87 18.16
N PHE A 975 21.11 17.00 18.45
CA PHE A 975 21.39 18.26 17.74
C PHE A 975 22.55 19.04 18.35
N GLY A 976 23.51 19.43 17.50
CA GLY A 976 24.62 20.31 17.86
C GLY A 976 24.20 21.74 18.27
N SER A 977 25.15 22.54 18.74
CA SER A 977 24.92 23.94 19.10
C SER A 977 24.68 24.80 17.86
N GLY A 978 23.88 25.86 17.98
CA GLY A 978 23.43 26.67 16.85
C GLY A 978 22.10 26.20 16.26
N GLN A 979 21.59 26.96 15.29
CA GLN A 979 20.25 26.78 14.73
C GLN A 979 20.10 25.42 14.02
N PRO A 980 19.19 24.54 14.47
CA PRO A 980 18.98 23.23 13.85
C PRO A 980 18.36 23.40 12.46
N ASN A 981 18.77 22.51 11.55
CA ASN A 981 18.32 22.50 10.18
C ASN A 981 16.96 21.79 10.04
N ILE A 982 15.90 22.39 10.61
CA ILE A 982 14.54 21.82 10.57
C ILE A 982 13.97 21.63 9.16
N ALA A 983 14.52 22.33 8.15
CA ALA A 983 14.17 22.09 6.75
C ALA A 983 14.78 20.77 6.22
N TYR A 984 16.06 20.49 6.53
CA TYR A 984 16.65 19.17 6.29
C TYR A 984 15.97 18.08 7.13
N MET A 985 15.63 18.36 8.39
CA MET A 985 14.93 17.41 9.27
C MET A 985 13.57 17.00 8.68
N ARG A 986 12.74 17.93 8.18
CA ARG A 986 11.51 17.60 7.44
C ARG A 986 11.82 16.69 6.26
N VAL A 987 12.85 17.01 5.49
CA VAL A 987 13.24 16.25 4.31
C VAL A 987 13.66 14.81 4.63
N ALA A 988 14.51 14.63 5.63
CA ALA A 988 14.98 13.32 6.04
C ALA A 988 13.81 12.50 6.61
N LEU A 989 12.93 13.13 7.40
CA LEU A 989 11.68 12.53 7.87
C LEU A 989 10.69 12.22 6.74
N ASP A 990 10.64 12.99 5.65
CA ASP A 990 9.83 12.67 4.47
C ASP A 990 10.38 11.41 3.76
N ILE A 991 11.70 11.33 3.54
CA ILE A 991 12.38 10.21 2.85
C ILE A 991 12.22 8.91 3.67
N LEU A 992 12.63 8.95 4.93
CA LEU A 992 12.47 7.85 5.87
C LEU A 992 10.99 7.56 6.16
N GLY A 993 10.14 8.58 6.16
CA GLY A 993 8.74 8.44 6.57
C GLY A 993 7.88 7.85 5.46
N ALA A 994 8.28 8.08 4.22
CA ALA A 994 7.72 7.37 3.09
C ALA A 994 8.03 5.87 3.11
N THR A 995 8.89 5.37 4.01
CA THR A 995 9.10 3.92 4.19
C THR A 995 7.89 3.17 4.78
N GLY A 996 6.99 3.86 5.48
CA GLY A 996 5.85 3.25 6.17
C GLY A 996 6.18 2.50 7.45
N LEU A 997 7.46 2.38 7.78
CA LEU A 997 7.91 1.95 9.09
C LEU A 997 7.71 3.13 10.08
N PRO A 998 7.38 2.85 11.35
CA PRO A 998 7.25 3.89 12.36
C PRO A 998 8.60 4.58 12.60
N ILE A 999 8.68 5.89 12.37
CA ILE A 999 9.81 6.70 12.80
C ILE A 999 9.66 7.04 14.28
N TRP A 1000 10.76 6.95 15.01
CA TRP A 1000 10.90 7.43 16.37
C TRP A 1000 12.10 8.37 16.44
N LEU A 1001 11.92 9.54 17.07
CA LEU A 1001 13.04 10.34 17.53
C LEU A 1001 13.41 9.78 18.90
N THR A 1002 14.55 9.09 19.01
CA THR A 1002 14.79 8.13 20.10
C THR A 1002 15.56 8.72 21.27
N GLU A 1003 16.38 9.74 21.04
CA GLU A 1003 17.37 10.25 21.98
C GLU A 1003 17.51 11.80 21.84
N VAL A 1004 16.39 12.52 21.66
CA VAL A 1004 16.41 13.96 21.32
C VAL A 1004 17.09 14.81 22.40
N ASP A 1005 18.19 15.47 22.05
CA ASP A 1005 18.74 16.59 22.81
C ASP A 1005 19.27 17.71 21.89
N VAL A 1006 19.66 18.83 22.50
CA VAL A 1006 20.19 20.02 21.81
C VAL A 1006 21.32 20.58 22.64
N GLN A 1007 22.51 20.78 22.08
CA GLN A 1007 23.63 21.37 22.81
C GLN A 1007 23.37 22.82 23.26
N LYS A 1008 24.09 23.23 24.29
CA LYS A 1008 23.91 24.53 24.96
C LYS A 1008 24.20 25.70 24.01
N ASP A 1009 23.18 26.51 23.78
CA ASP A 1009 23.17 27.69 22.91
C ASP A 1009 22.27 28.77 23.55
N PRO A 1010 22.50 30.08 23.35
CA PRO A 1010 21.59 31.13 23.82
C PRO A 1010 20.12 30.97 23.39
N ASN A 1011 19.86 30.21 22.32
CA ASN A 1011 18.55 29.93 21.75
C ASN A 1011 18.15 28.44 21.88
N GLN A 1012 18.85 27.63 22.69
CA GLN A 1012 18.62 26.18 22.88
C GLN A 1012 17.13 25.83 23.07
N ILE A 1013 16.39 26.67 23.80
CA ILE A 1013 14.95 26.54 24.02
C ILE A 1013 14.18 26.63 22.68
N GLN A 1014 14.40 27.68 21.89
CA GLN A 1014 13.76 27.84 20.58
C GLN A 1014 14.08 26.66 19.66
N TYR A 1015 15.33 26.21 19.67
CA TYR A 1015 15.80 25.10 18.84
C TYR A 1015 15.15 23.78 19.23
N LEU A 1016 15.02 23.49 20.53
CA LEU A 1016 14.29 22.33 21.04
C LEU A 1016 12.79 22.40 20.68
N GLU A 1017 12.13 23.57 20.73
CA GLU A 1017 10.73 23.68 20.28
C GLU A 1017 10.60 23.40 18.78
N GLU A 1018 11.55 23.91 18.00
CA GLU A 1018 11.59 23.72 16.55
C GLU A 1018 11.76 22.23 16.18
N ILE A 1019 12.73 21.53 16.78
CA ILE A 1019 12.98 20.09 16.57
C ILE A 1019 11.79 19.23 17.01
N LEU A 1020 11.34 19.37 18.27
CA LEU A 1020 10.28 18.52 18.81
C LEU A 1020 8.98 18.68 18.02
N ARG A 1021 8.67 19.89 17.56
CA ARG A 1021 7.48 20.20 16.75
C ARG A 1021 7.61 19.72 15.30
N GLU A 1022 8.81 19.76 14.74
CA GLU A 1022 9.10 19.19 13.42
C GLU A 1022 8.80 17.69 13.41
N GLY A 1023 9.31 16.96 14.41
CA GLY A 1023 8.98 15.55 14.63
C GLY A 1023 7.50 15.31 14.92
N TYR A 1024 6.92 16.01 15.89
CA TYR A 1024 5.53 15.78 16.32
C TYR A 1024 4.51 16.09 15.22
N SER A 1025 4.80 17.03 14.32
CA SER A 1025 3.93 17.31 13.16
C SER A 1025 4.08 16.33 11.99
N HIS A 1026 5.09 15.46 11.98
CA HIS A 1026 5.36 14.55 10.86
C HIS A 1026 4.50 13.26 10.91
N PRO A 1027 3.75 12.90 9.86
CA PRO A 1027 2.77 11.79 9.91
C PRO A 1027 3.38 10.40 10.11
N ALA A 1028 4.65 10.19 9.74
CA ALA A 1028 5.36 8.93 9.94
C ALA A 1028 6.08 8.82 11.30
N VAL A 1029 6.27 9.93 12.01
CA VAL A 1029 6.80 9.91 13.38
C VAL A 1029 5.69 9.42 14.31
N GLN A 1030 6.00 8.41 15.11
CA GLN A 1030 5.09 7.70 16.01
C GLN A 1030 5.59 7.65 17.46
N GLY A 1031 6.74 8.22 17.76
CA GLY A 1031 7.20 8.46 19.13
C GLY A 1031 8.34 9.47 19.19
N ILE A 1032 8.48 10.14 20.33
CA ILE A 1032 9.60 11.04 20.65
C ILE A 1032 10.05 10.75 22.09
N VAL A 1033 11.36 10.58 22.28
CA VAL A 1033 12.00 10.41 23.58
C VAL A 1033 13.18 11.40 23.67
N ILE A 1034 13.23 12.17 24.76
CA ILE A 1034 14.24 13.21 25.00
C ILE A 1034 15.42 12.63 25.78
N TRP A 1035 16.65 12.75 25.29
CA TRP A 1035 17.88 12.29 25.96
C TRP A 1035 18.40 13.29 27.00
N SER A 1036 17.55 13.56 27.97
CA SER A 1036 17.80 14.50 29.05
C SER A 1036 17.28 13.92 30.37
N GLY A 1037 17.20 14.77 31.40
CA GLY A 1037 16.75 14.40 32.74
C GLY A 1037 16.95 15.55 33.72
N PRO A 1038 16.79 15.29 35.04
CA PRO A 1038 17.16 16.22 36.09
C PRO A 1038 18.68 16.31 36.27
N ALA A 1039 19.20 17.36 36.91
CA ALA A 1039 20.65 17.52 37.10
C ALA A 1039 21.31 16.40 37.94
N ILE A 1040 20.58 15.76 38.85
CA ILE A 1040 21.05 14.57 39.59
C ILE A 1040 21.41 13.39 38.68
N ASP A 1041 20.85 13.35 37.47
CA ASP A 1041 21.13 12.33 36.47
C ASP A 1041 22.42 12.65 35.67
N GLY A 1042 23.00 13.84 35.85
CA GLY A 1042 24.04 14.37 34.99
C GLY A 1042 23.45 14.80 33.65
N CYS A 1043 23.39 16.12 33.42
CA CYS A 1043 22.72 16.72 32.26
C CYS A 1043 23.28 16.23 30.91
N GLY A 1044 24.55 15.83 30.85
CA GLY A 1044 25.26 15.62 29.59
C GLY A 1044 25.18 16.89 28.74
N VAL A 1045 24.36 16.84 27.70
CA VAL A 1045 24.12 17.91 26.74
C VAL A 1045 23.09 18.95 27.22
N MET A 1046 22.04 18.51 27.92
CA MET A 1046 20.86 19.32 28.28
C MET A 1046 20.21 18.80 29.56
N CYS A 1047 19.74 19.69 30.45
CA CYS A 1047 18.91 19.33 31.59
C CYS A 1047 17.47 19.86 31.44
N LEU A 1048 16.51 19.13 32.02
CA LEU A 1048 15.12 19.58 32.21
C LEU A 1048 14.85 20.14 33.63
N THR A 1049 15.70 19.82 34.62
CA THR A 1049 15.65 20.47 35.95
C THR A 1049 17.03 20.71 36.55
N GLU A 1050 17.10 21.64 37.49
CA GLU A 1050 18.14 21.74 38.53
C GLU A 1050 18.14 20.48 39.45
N TYR A 1051 19.12 20.38 40.37
CA TYR A 1051 19.24 19.26 41.33
C TYR A 1051 18.08 19.17 42.33
N ASN A 1052 17.38 20.29 42.55
CA ASN A 1052 16.20 20.43 43.42
C ASN A 1052 14.87 20.12 42.68
N TYR A 1053 14.93 19.63 41.44
CA TYR A 1053 13.78 19.36 40.54
C TYR A 1053 12.96 20.58 40.10
N LYS A 1054 13.45 21.80 40.33
CA LYS A 1054 12.95 23.02 39.68
C LYS A 1054 13.28 22.99 38.19
N ASN A 1055 12.29 23.25 37.34
CA ASN A 1055 12.48 23.27 35.88
C ASN A 1055 13.60 24.22 35.46
N THR A 1056 14.38 23.78 34.46
CA THR A 1056 15.15 24.67 33.60
C THR A 1056 14.22 25.27 32.53
N PRO A 1057 14.64 26.33 31.80
CA PRO A 1057 13.84 26.86 30.68
C PRO A 1057 13.54 25.84 29.56
N THR A 1058 14.39 24.82 29.40
CA THR A 1058 14.14 23.65 28.53
C THR A 1058 13.11 22.68 29.14
N GLY A 1059 13.09 22.50 30.46
CA GLY A 1059 12.01 21.81 31.18
C GLY A 1059 10.66 22.50 31.06
N ASP A 1060 10.61 23.82 31.23
CA ASP A 1060 9.39 24.63 31.07
C ASP A 1060 8.84 24.55 29.64
N LEU A 1061 9.71 24.50 28.62
CA LEU A 1061 9.31 24.22 27.26
C LEU A 1061 8.75 22.80 27.09
N VAL A 1062 9.38 21.78 27.66
CA VAL A 1062 8.87 20.40 27.59
C VAL A 1062 7.49 20.30 28.24
N ASP A 1063 7.28 20.92 29.40
CA ASP A 1063 5.97 20.99 30.06
C ASP A 1063 4.94 21.79 29.24
N LYS A 1064 5.35 22.91 28.61
CA LYS A 1064 4.54 23.67 27.65
C LYS A 1064 4.09 22.78 26.48
N LEU A 1065 4.99 21.99 25.88
CA LEU A 1065 4.65 21.12 24.74
C LEU A 1065 3.77 19.95 25.16
N ILE A 1066 4.03 19.34 26.32
CA ILE A 1066 3.16 18.30 26.93
C ILE A 1066 1.75 18.87 27.17
N LYS A 1067 1.62 20.15 27.53
CA LYS A 1067 0.33 20.83 27.70
C LYS A 1067 -0.33 21.20 26.36
N GLU A 1068 0.44 21.62 25.35
CA GLU A 1068 -0.06 22.00 24.02
C GLU A 1068 -0.52 20.77 23.19
N TRP A 1069 0.12 19.61 23.40
CA TRP A 1069 -0.13 18.38 22.65
C TRP A 1069 -1.06 17.39 23.37
N LYS A 1070 -1.71 17.85 24.43
CA LYS A 1070 -2.87 17.22 25.04
C LYS A 1070 -4.11 18.05 24.74
N SER A 1071 -5.27 17.42 24.78
CA SER A 1071 -6.51 18.15 25.01
C SER A 1071 -6.56 18.49 26.50
N GLY A 1072 -6.45 19.77 26.84
CA GLY A 1072 -6.77 20.25 28.19
C GLY A 1072 -8.24 19.95 28.54
N ASN A 1073 -8.64 20.14 29.79
CA ASN A 1073 -10.05 20.00 30.18
C ASN A 1073 -10.93 20.83 29.24
N GLN A 1074 -11.95 20.21 28.65
CA GLN A 1074 -12.92 20.88 27.78
C GLN A 1074 -14.25 20.88 28.51
N GLU A 1075 -14.79 22.05 28.80
CA GLU A 1075 -16.12 22.24 29.37
C GLU A 1075 -17.01 22.75 28.24
N ILE A 1076 -18.04 21.98 27.91
CA ILE A 1076 -18.92 22.19 26.75
C ILE A 1076 -20.36 22.00 27.21
N THR A 1077 -21.21 22.98 26.93
CA THR A 1077 -22.66 22.83 27.04
C THR A 1077 -23.19 22.16 25.77
N ALA A 1078 -23.93 21.06 25.91
CA ALA A 1078 -24.62 20.43 24.80
C ALA A 1078 -25.74 21.34 24.26
N ASP A 1079 -26.01 21.30 22.96
CA ASP A 1079 -27.11 22.06 22.34
C ASP A 1079 -28.49 21.51 22.74
N SER A 1080 -29.57 22.10 22.21
CA SER A 1080 -30.95 21.72 22.52
C SER A 1080 -31.33 20.29 22.11
N GLU A 1081 -30.58 19.66 21.19
CA GLU A 1081 -30.77 18.25 20.79
C GLU A 1081 -29.74 17.32 21.47
N GLY A 1082 -29.01 17.85 22.46
CA GLY A 1082 -27.99 17.16 23.24
C GLY A 1082 -26.66 16.99 22.51
N PHE A 1083 -26.47 17.55 21.31
CA PHE A 1083 -25.24 17.36 20.54
C PHE A 1083 -24.12 18.32 20.96
N PHE A 1084 -22.88 17.91 20.69
CA PHE A 1084 -21.74 18.81 20.59
C PHE A 1084 -20.62 18.21 19.72
N ASP A 1085 -19.87 19.09 19.05
CA ASP A 1085 -18.74 18.74 18.20
C ASP A 1085 -17.41 19.15 18.85
N ILE A 1086 -16.39 18.28 18.79
CA ILE A 1086 -15.10 18.53 19.43
C ILE A 1086 -13.92 17.96 18.63
N SER A 1087 -12.78 18.65 18.68
CA SER A 1087 -11.52 18.20 18.07
C SER A 1087 -10.53 17.79 19.16
N LEU A 1088 -10.40 16.48 19.37
CA LEU A 1088 -9.55 15.88 20.40
C LEU A 1088 -8.24 15.35 19.81
N PHE A 1089 -7.16 15.39 20.59
CA PHE A 1089 -5.93 14.65 20.29
C PHE A 1089 -6.15 13.14 20.42
N TYR A 1090 -5.33 12.31 19.77
CA TYR A 1090 -5.37 10.86 20.00
C TYR A 1090 -4.99 10.50 21.44
N GLY A 1091 -5.67 9.51 22.03
CA GLY A 1091 -5.47 9.06 23.42
C GLY A 1091 -6.71 8.50 24.10
N GLU A 1092 -6.59 8.13 25.37
CA GLU A 1092 -7.72 7.72 26.24
C GLU A 1092 -8.34 8.97 26.91
N TYR A 1093 -9.65 8.98 27.06
CA TYR A 1093 -10.42 10.11 27.60
C TYR A 1093 -11.48 9.68 28.60
N ILE A 1094 -11.80 10.58 29.52
CA ILE A 1094 -12.98 10.49 30.37
C ILE A 1094 -13.87 11.71 30.10
N ALA A 1095 -15.10 11.48 29.64
CA ALA A 1095 -16.13 12.51 29.61
C ALA A 1095 -17.03 12.34 30.83
N THR A 1096 -17.15 13.37 31.65
CA THR A 1096 -18.18 13.47 32.69
C THR A 1096 -19.26 14.41 32.19
N VAL A 1097 -20.51 13.96 32.21
CA VAL A 1097 -21.68 14.78 31.89
C VAL A 1097 -22.44 15.03 33.18
N THR A 1098 -22.87 16.27 33.37
CA THR A 1098 -23.82 16.70 34.41
C THR A 1098 -25.08 17.23 33.74
N ASP A 1099 -26.21 16.70 34.16
CA ASP A 1099 -27.55 17.08 33.74
C ASP A 1099 -27.96 18.43 34.35
N ALA A 1100 -28.50 19.35 33.54
CA ALA A 1100 -28.74 20.73 33.96
C ALA A 1100 -30.00 20.91 34.83
N GLU A 1101 -30.97 19.99 34.76
CA GLU A 1101 -32.23 20.09 35.50
C GLU A 1101 -32.20 19.26 36.80
N THR A 1102 -31.60 18.08 36.75
CA THR A 1102 -31.52 17.13 37.88
C THR A 1102 -30.23 17.24 38.67
N ASN A 1103 -29.20 17.94 38.15
CA ASN A 1103 -27.83 18.00 38.70
C ASN A 1103 -27.19 16.61 38.89
N SER A 1104 -27.72 15.58 38.22
CA SER A 1104 -27.15 14.22 38.21
C SER A 1104 -25.94 14.16 37.29
N SER A 1105 -24.99 13.25 37.54
CA SER A 1105 -23.78 13.15 36.70
C SER A 1105 -23.34 11.72 36.40
N THR A 1106 -22.63 11.54 35.29
CA THR A 1106 -22.15 10.23 34.81
C THR A 1106 -20.83 10.39 34.07
N SER A 1107 -19.85 9.52 34.34
CA SER A 1107 -18.56 9.49 33.64
C SER A 1107 -18.42 8.27 32.74
N ILE A 1108 -18.06 8.48 31.47
CA ILE A 1108 -17.68 7.43 30.52
C ILE A 1108 -16.19 7.50 30.19
N ARG A 1109 -15.55 6.36 29.91
CA ARG A 1109 -14.21 6.30 29.29
C ARG A 1109 -14.33 5.91 27.81
N PHE A 1110 -13.59 6.58 26.95
CA PHE A 1110 -13.53 6.29 25.52
C PHE A 1110 -12.14 6.59 24.94
N ASP A 1111 -11.82 5.98 23.81
CA ASP A 1111 -10.57 6.18 23.10
C ASP A 1111 -10.77 7.10 21.89
N VAL A 1112 -9.74 7.88 21.56
CA VAL A 1112 -9.65 8.67 20.33
C VAL A 1112 -8.46 8.11 19.55
N ALA A 1113 -8.73 7.40 18.46
CA ALA A 1113 -7.72 6.74 17.64
C ALA A 1113 -7.94 6.98 16.14
N LYS A 1114 -6.85 6.89 15.37
CA LYS A 1114 -6.79 7.21 13.92
C LYS A 1114 -7.79 6.41 13.06
N ASN A 1115 -8.20 5.23 13.53
CA ASN A 1115 -9.05 4.30 12.79
C ASN A 1115 -10.53 4.30 13.25
N ILE A 1116 -10.92 5.16 14.20
CA ILE A 1116 -12.32 5.24 14.64
C ILE A 1116 -13.16 5.88 13.51
N PRO A 1117 -14.28 5.25 13.10
CA PRO A 1117 -15.18 5.82 12.09
C PRO A 1117 -15.71 7.19 12.53
N SER A 1118 -16.19 7.99 11.59
CA SER A 1118 -16.76 9.31 11.88
C SER A 1118 -18.23 9.18 12.29
N GLU A 1119 -18.45 8.51 13.41
CA GLU A 1119 -19.77 8.26 14.03
C GLU A 1119 -19.99 9.18 15.25
N THR A 1120 -21.25 9.40 15.61
CA THR A 1120 -21.62 10.15 16.82
C THR A 1120 -21.45 9.27 18.07
N VAL A 1121 -20.69 9.75 19.05
CA VAL A 1121 -20.49 9.07 20.33
C VAL A 1121 -21.61 9.43 21.29
N HIS A 1122 -22.58 8.53 21.45
CA HIS A 1122 -23.71 8.73 22.37
C HIS A 1122 -23.27 8.53 23.83
N ILE A 1123 -23.39 9.57 24.66
CA ILE A 1123 -23.24 9.52 26.11
C ILE A 1123 -24.62 9.35 26.74
N ARG A 1124 -24.76 8.46 27.74
CA ARG A 1124 -26.03 8.23 28.45
C ARG A 1124 -25.94 8.67 29.89
N ILE A 1125 -26.90 9.49 30.32
CA ILE A 1125 -27.16 9.81 31.73
C ILE A 1125 -28.24 8.85 32.26
N GLY A 1126 -28.05 8.34 33.47
CA GLY A 1126 -29.03 7.47 34.14
C GLY A 1126 -28.71 7.27 35.61
N VAL A 1127 -29.77 7.07 36.40
CA VAL A 1127 -29.74 6.67 37.81
C VAL A 1127 -29.50 5.16 37.93
#